data_AF-A0A353Z7G5-F1
#
_entry.id   AF-A0A353Z7G5-F1
#
_cell.length_a   1.000
_cell.length_b   1.000
_cell.length_c   1.000
_cell.angle_alpha   90.00
_cell.angle_beta   90.00
_cell.angle_gamma   90.00
#
_symmetry.space_group_name_H-M   'P 1'
#
loop_
_entity.id
_entity.type
_entity.pdbx_description
1 polymer ?
#
loop_
_entity_poly.entity_id
_entity_poly.type
_entity_poly.pdbx_seq_one_letter_code
_entity_poly.pdbx_strand_id
1 'polypeptide(L)'
;MNFQSWSSLVGRLFFRARVKSVLRRRQVLRTRRWSRSQVAEALESRSLLAVTTNIVGTTLQVRLSAANDQAWISYSAATPSTSTSIRVGTNSTSSGLTNVAVVGSSSNINRIEVVDFSNSGAGGASDQRVYFGGSNPISGTGTANQGLTGGVSVTGIETIDVGRLIRGGGTNTAPTPATVTGNAGFVNLAYTSTNVATATRLQQAIDFAAANATVSLPTGQFNQSMTIDKRLLIDGVGSSVPTSTTGTRINVASGTAVTLGTNADSAVLQELRIAGSVVNNTVGVGLQSGAQVDSVTLVNIALASHGTGLLIPATTGAAGLTVTNSQFTGNDRAIAAYANTSISTNETGLTGAALTQNSFTSNARGLLFEKLSASSIVNSTLTGNGSDFTSSYGINLDLKNGTFAANTIAANTFLNNGTGDVEGAAVRVATTSATLAGLTFASNTINSDANTAFWGLVTEGTLPTISLGGNTFSANLQGYVLNRGTGTITADGAVLGGTTIGGSTTNTQFFTVADKIVDAIDVSGYGPMVLKAGQQFVTPNSYYIDGGSDTASVQRAVDLASAGNTINVQSGAYGDGAVSVNPDNLTVDVEAGISGFSLQLAAANTITLAGAGNLDVVGNANANTITGNAGNNVVTPGAGADSVNLGGGDDTLVWGSLAEATGDTLDGGTGSNQILFASTTNGETVVLGASVTNFATAKTADASGSTSGTANLGLDASAQTGAMDLTGNDGAN
;
A
#
# COMPACT_ATOMS: atom_id res chain seq x y z
N MET A 1 -52.97 -16.42 -43.50
CA MET A 1 -53.22 -17.65 -44.27
C MET A 1 -54.36 -18.41 -43.62
N ASN A 2 -55.08 -19.25 -44.37
CA ASN A 2 -56.14 -20.14 -43.86
C ASN A 2 -55.48 -21.29 -43.02
N PHE A 3 -56.15 -22.05 -42.15
CA PHE A 3 -57.44 -22.74 -42.32
C PHE A 3 -58.23 -23.00 -41.01
N GLN A 4 -59.53 -23.26 -41.20
CA GLN A 4 -60.52 -24.10 -40.49
C GLN A 4 -60.13 -24.99 -39.28
N SER A 5 -61.04 -25.47 -38.40
CA SER A 5 -62.42 -25.05 -38.00
C SER A 5 -63.02 -26.00 -36.94
N TRP A 6 -63.83 -25.48 -35.99
CA TRP A 6 -64.77 -26.21 -35.10
C TRP A 6 -64.11 -27.12 -34.01
N SER A 7 -64.76 -27.48 -32.89
CA SER A 7 -66.18 -27.31 -32.46
C SER A 7 -66.35 -26.82 -31.00
N SER A 8 -67.57 -26.40 -30.65
CA SER A 8 -68.07 -25.99 -29.32
C SER A 8 -68.15 -27.15 -28.29
N LEU A 9 -68.43 -27.03 -26.99
CA LEU A 9 -69.33 -26.17 -26.15
C LEU A 9 -68.86 -26.37 -24.66
N VAL A 10 -69.14 -25.66 -23.55
CA VAL A 10 -70.06 -24.62 -22.99
C VAL A 10 -69.18 -23.80 -21.98
N GLY A 11 -69.43 -22.57 -21.47
CA GLY A 11 -70.39 -21.48 -21.69
C GLY A 11 -70.22 -20.39 -20.59
N ARG A 12 -70.65 -19.14 -20.84
CA ARG A 12 -70.50 -17.98 -19.91
C ARG A 12 -71.86 -17.30 -19.63
N LEU A 13 -72.07 -16.74 -18.44
CA LEU A 13 -73.04 -15.66 -18.13
C LEU A 13 -72.50 -14.85 -16.92
N PHE A 14 -72.15 -13.55 -16.99
CA PHE A 14 -72.98 -12.31 -17.07
C PHE A 14 -73.83 -12.06 -15.78
N PHE A 15 -73.96 -10.87 -15.15
CA PHE A 15 -73.47 -9.49 -15.45
C PHE A 15 -73.63 -8.48 -14.26
N ARG A 16 -72.80 -7.41 -14.25
CA ARG A 16 -72.93 -6.03 -13.65
C ARG A 16 -73.84 -5.68 -12.42
N ALA A 17 -73.15 -5.27 -11.34
CA ALA A 17 -73.00 -3.87 -10.80
C ALA A 17 -74.12 -3.01 -10.10
N ARG A 18 -73.65 -2.22 -9.11
CA ARG A 18 -73.94 -0.78 -8.78
C ARG A 18 -74.74 -0.37 -7.52
N VAL A 19 -73.99 -0.15 -6.42
CA VAL A 19 -74.11 0.84 -5.31
C VAL A 19 -75.34 1.79 -5.24
N LYS A 20 -76.05 1.84 -4.08
CA LYS A 20 -76.32 3.08 -3.28
C LYS A 20 -76.99 2.90 -1.88
N SER A 21 -76.34 3.50 -0.86
CA SER A 21 -76.86 4.19 0.35
C SER A 21 -78.18 3.80 1.08
N VAL A 22 -78.06 3.21 2.28
CA VAL A 22 -78.35 3.83 3.62
C VAL A 22 -79.67 4.61 3.84
N LEU A 23 -80.61 4.10 4.69
CA LEU A 23 -81.09 4.69 5.98
C LEU A 23 -82.33 3.98 6.62
N ARG A 24 -82.48 4.11 7.97
CA ARG A 24 -83.64 3.81 8.85
C ARG A 24 -84.07 2.33 9.06
N ARG A 25 -84.73 1.94 10.17
CA ARG A 25 -84.50 2.19 11.63
C ARG A 25 -85.37 1.26 12.52
N ARG A 26 -84.73 0.45 13.38
CA ARG A 26 -85.18 -0.14 14.68
C ARG A 26 -86.42 -1.07 14.80
N GLN A 27 -86.26 -2.05 15.71
CA GLN A 27 -87.25 -2.90 16.40
C GLN A 27 -88.00 -3.93 15.51
N VAL A 28 -88.38 -5.13 15.98
CA VAL A 28 -88.57 -5.64 17.36
C VAL A 28 -87.70 -6.88 17.68
N LEU A 29 -87.33 -7.10 18.95
CA LEU A 29 -86.68 -8.35 19.40
C LEU A 29 -87.68 -9.52 19.52
N ARG A 30 -87.32 -10.71 19.03
CA ARG A 30 -87.71 -12.00 19.66
C ARG A 30 -86.79 -13.18 19.24
N THR A 31 -85.82 -13.45 20.12
CA THR A 31 -85.33 -14.79 20.49
C THR A 31 -85.29 -15.91 19.42
N ARG A 32 -84.10 -16.14 18.84
CA ARG A 32 -83.59 -17.50 18.57
C ARG A 32 -82.13 -17.59 19.05
N ARG A 33 -81.77 -18.72 19.68
CA ARG A 33 -80.37 -19.01 20.06
C ARG A 33 -79.56 -19.31 18.81
N TRP A 34 -78.39 -18.68 18.67
CA TRP A 34 -77.35 -19.10 17.72
C TRP A 34 -76.32 -19.94 18.48
N SER A 35 -75.78 -20.99 17.85
CA SER A 35 -74.70 -21.80 18.42
C SER A 35 -73.35 -21.10 18.28
N ARG A 36 -72.39 -21.43 19.14
CA ARG A 36 -71.06 -20.79 19.14
C ARG A 36 -70.23 -21.03 17.87
N SER A 37 -70.56 -22.04 17.06
CA SER A 37 -69.83 -22.36 15.82
C SER A 37 -70.15 -21.41 14.67
N GLN A 38 -71.42 -21.02 14.47
CA GLN A 38 -71.85 -20.22 13.31
C GLN A 38 -71.49 -18.73 13.38
N VAL A 39 -70.59 -18.34 14.29
CA VAL A 39 -69.98 -17.01 14.36
C VAL A 39 -68.51 -17.05 13.88
N ALA A 40 -67.91 -18.22 13.73
CA ALA A 40 -66.52 -18.38 13.32
C ALA A 40 -66.28 -18.14 11.82
N GLU A 41 -67.15 -18.68 10.95
CA GLU A 41 -67.00 -18.69 9.48
C GLU A 41 -67.26 -17.33 8.79
N ALA A 42 -67.31 -16.22 9.55
CA ALA A 42 -67.60 -14.88 9.05
C ALA A 42 -66.46 -13.86 9.29
N LEU A 43 -65.26 -14.32 9.71
CA LEU A 43 -64.18 -13.45 10.18
C LEU A 43 -62.81 -13.62 9.49
N GLU A 44 -62.69 -14.43 8.44
CA GLU A 44 -61.45 -14.60 7.63
C GLU A 44 -61.04 -13.37 6.79
N SER A 45 -61.39 -12.15 7.21
CA SER A 45 -61.13 -10.91 6.44
C SER A 45 -60.96 -9.64 7.29
N ARG A 46 -60.66 -9.76 8.60
CA ARG A 46 -60.47 -8.59 9.48
C ARG A 46 -59.25 -8.67 10.40
N SER A 47 -58.09 -8.44 9.80
CA SER A 47 -56.84 -8.10 10.48
C SER A 47 -56.91 -6.75 11.20
N LEU A 48 -57.32 -6.75 12.48
CA LEU A 48 -56.84 -5.78 13.48
C LEU A 48 -57.19 -6.25 14.91
N LEU A 49 -56.29 -6.97 15.59
CA LEU A 49 -56.48 -7.34 16.99
C LEU A 49 -56.00 -6.21 17.92
N ALA A 50 -56.75 -5.11 17.94
CA ALA A 50 -56.50 -3.98 18.85
C ALA A 50 -56.92 -4.34 20.29
N VAL A 51 -56.00 -4.95 21.05
CA VAL A 51 -56.25 -5.46 22.41
C VAL A 51 -56.23 -4.32 23.44
N THR A 52 -57.34 -3.57 23.53
CA THR A 52 -57.54 -2.53 24.56
C THR A 52 -57.92 -3.14 25.92
N THR A 53 -56.99 -3.86 26.55
CA THR A 53 -57.21 -4.48 27.87
C THR A 53 -56.88 -3.53 29.02
N ASN A 54 -57.90 -3.18 29.79
CA ASN A 54 -57.75 -2.48 31.07
C ASN A 54 -57.42 -3.53 32.17
N ILE A 55 -56.13 -3.76 32.44
CA ILE A 55 -55.66 -4.83 33.33
C ILE A 55 -55.42 -4.33 34.76
N VAL A 56 -56.04 -5.03 35.72
CA VAL A 56 -55.76 -4.92 37.16
C VAL A 56 -54.73 -5.98 37.54
N GLY A 57 -53.44 -5.69 37.34
CA GLY A 57 -52.35 -6.64 37.58
C GLY A 57 -51.00 -6.20 36.99
N THR A 58 -49.91 -6.86 37.41
CA THR A 58 -48.51 -6.49 37.11
C THR A 58 -47.98 -6.99 35.76
N THR A 59 -48.77 -7.73 34.98
CA THR A 59 -48.32 -8.24 33.67
C THR A 59 -49.46 -8.33 32.66
N LEU A 60 -49.24 -7.75 31.48
CA LEU A 60 -50.07 -7.86 30.29
C LEU A 60 -49.49 -8.97 29.39
N GLN A 61 -50.16 -10.12 29.29
CA GLN A 61 -49.86 -11.14 28.29
C GLN A 61 -50.83 -11.02 27.12
N VAL A 62 -50.31 -10.82 25.91
CA VAL A 62 -51.06 -10.92 24.65
C VAL A 62 -50.58 -12.13 23.88
N ARG A 63 -51.48 -13.10 23.66
CA ARG A 63 -51.24 -14.28 22.83
C ARG A 63 -52.06 -14.13 21.56
N LEU A 64 -51.42 -14.23 20.41
CA LEU A 64 -52.08 -14.25 19.10
C LEU A 64 -52.35 -15.70 18.71
N SER A 65 -53.40 -15.93 17.92
CA SER A 65 -53.90 -17.28 17.60
C SER A 65 -54.04 -17.57 16.12
N ALA A 66 -53.73 -16.62 15.23
CA ALA A 66 -53.82 -16.81 13.78
C ALA A 66 -52.55 -16.33 13.05
N ALA A 67 -52.38 -16.82 11.83
CA ALA A 67 -51.32 -16.37 10.92
C ALA A 67 -51.57 -14.92 10.45
N ASN A 68 -50.50 -14.13 10.33
CA ASN A 68 -50.51 -12.73 9.88
C ASN A 68 -51.20 -11.72 10.84
N ASP A 69 -51.40 -12.05 12.11
CA ASP A 69 -51.97 -11.13 13.11
C ASP A 69 -51.02 -9.95 13.43
N GLN A 70 -51.33 -8.76 12.93
CA GLN A 70 -50.67 -7.51 13.37
C GLN A 70 -51.11 -7.14 14.80
N ALA A 71 -50.21 -7.33 15.77
CA ALA A 71 -50.47 -6.98 17.16
C ALA A 71 -50.13 -5.52 17.46
N TRP A 72 -51.17 -4.68 17.60
CA TRP A 72 -51.06 -3.32 18.11
C TRP A 72 -51.46 -3.29 19.59
N ILE A 73 -50.47 -3.19 20.47
CA ILE A 73 -50.68 -3.18 21.93
C ILE A 73 -50.57 -1.73 22.42
N SER A 74 -51.72 -1.09 22.59
CA SER A 74 -51.86 0.26 23.16
C SER A 74 -52.14 0.20 24.65
N TYR A 75 -51.23 0.67 25.50
CA TYR A 75 -51.41 0.69 26.96
C TYR A 75 -51.50 2.13 27.51
N SER A 76 -52.63 2.44 28.15
CA SER A 76 -52.89 3.69 28.88
C SER A 76 -53.59 3.41 30.20
N ALA A 77 -52.87 3.52 31.32
CA ALA A 77 -53.43 3.43 32.67
C ALA A 77 -53.64 4.83 33.28
N ALA A 78 -54.74 5.01 34.00
CA ALA A 78 -55.13 6.31 34.57
C ALA A 78 -54.55 6.60 35.97
N THR A 79 -53.96 5.61 36.65
CA THR A 79 -53.42 5.73 38.01
C THR A 79 -52.14 4.91 38.18
N PRO A 80 -51.05 5.47 38.75
CA PRO A 80 -49.76 4.78 38.89
C PRO A 80 -49.56 4.16 40.29
N SER A 81 -49.18 2.87 40.36
CA SER A 81 -48.61 2.29 41.60
C SER A 81 -47.78 1.01 41.43
N THR A 82 -48.00 0.19 40.38
CA THR A 82 -47.31 -1.11 40.24
C THR A 82 -46.58 -1.28 38.90
N SER A 83 -45.42 -1.92 38.97
CA SER A 83 -44.55 -2.21 37.82
C SER A 83 -45.25 -3.13 36.82
N THR A 84 -45.37 -2.69 35.57
CA THR A 84 -46.07 -3.46 34.53
C THR A 84 -45.09 -4.07 33.53
N SER A 85 -45.19 -5.38 33.31
CA SER A 85 -44.49 -6.10 32.23
C SER A 85 -45.44 -6.39 31.06
N ILE A 86 -44.99 -6.21 29.83
CA ILE A 86 -45.75 -6.60 28.61
C ILE A 86 -45.08 -7.83 27.99
N ARG A 87 -45.84 -8.90 27.73
CA ARG A 87 -45.36 -10.10 27.01
C ARG A 87 -46.23 -10.37 25.78
N VAL A 88 -45.60 -10.53 24.63
CA VAL A 88 -46.23 -10.80 23.33
C VAL A 88 -45.67 -12.11 22.78
N GLY A 89 -46.53 -12.97 22.20
CA GLY A 89 -46.05 -14.16 21.51
C GLY A 89 -47.13 -14.96 20.78
N THR A 90 -46.71 -15.84 19.88
CA THR A 90 -47.57 -16.86 19.25
C THR A 90 -47.02 -18.24 19.49
N ASN A 91 -47.90 -19.24 19.46
CA ASN A 91 -47.55 -20.67 19.47
C ASN A 91 -47.93 -21.30 18.12
N SER A 92 -47.79 -20.54 17.02
CA SER A 92 -48.08 -20.99 15.66
C SER A 92 -46.90 -21.79 15.11
N THR A 93 -47.16 -22.97 14.56
CA THR A 93 -46.12 -23.82 13.94
C THR A 93 -45.95 -23.59 12.45
N SER A 94 -46.63 -22.59 11.86
CA SER A 94 -46.70 -22.40 10.39
C SER A 94 -46.43 -20.97 9.92
N SER A 95 -46.28 -20.00 10.82
CA SER A 95 -46.02 -18.59 10.49
C SER A 95 -45.67 -17.81 11.76
N GLY A 96 -44.57 -17.07 11.77
CA GLY A 96 -44.12 -16.27 12.92
C GLY A 96 -44.79 -14.89 13.07
N LEU A 97 -44.28 -14.09 14.00
CA LEU A 97 -44.71 -12.74 14.34
C LEU A 97 -44.32 -11.71 13.28
N THR A 98 -45.32 -11.07 12.67
CA THR A 98 -45.12 -9.98 11.69
C THR A 98 -45.71 -8.66 12.19
N ASN A 99 -44.91 -7.59 12.17
CA ASN A 99 -45.30 -6.22 12.52
C ASN A 99 -45.92 -6.07 13.92
N VAL A 100 -45.21 -6.54 14.96
CA VAL A 100 -45.60 -6.28 16.36
C VAL A 100 -45.32 -4.82 16.70
N ALA A 101 -46.35 -4.08 17.13
CA ALA A 101 -46.26 -2.68 17.52
C ALA A 101 -46.63 -2.49 19.00
N VAL A 102 -45.64 -2.25 19.86
CA VAL A 102 -45.86 -1.95 21.28
C VAL A 102 -45.83 -0.43 21.51
N VAL A 103 -46.95 0.12 22.00
CA VAL A 103 -47.15 1.57 22.15
C VAL A 103 -47.74 1.87 23.54
N GLY A 104 -46.89 2.30 24.47
CA GLY A 104 -47.30 2.72 25.81
C GLY A 104 -47.26 4.24 25.99
N SER A 105 -48.21 4.79 26.77
CA SER A 105 -48.26 6.23 27.11
C SER A 105 -48.09 6.50 28.62
N SER A 106 -47.55 5.55 29.39
CA SER A 106 -47.54 5.57 30.86
C SER A 106 -46.14 5.33 31.45
N SER A 107 -45.83 6.01 32.54
CA SER A 107 -44.51 6.04 33.21
C SER A 107 -44.01 4.74 33.87
N ASN A 108 -44.76 3.63 33.82
CA ASN A 108 -44.58 2.47 34.72
C ASN A 108 -44.40 1.12 33.98
N ILE A 109 -43.90 1.13 32.74
CA ILE A 109 -43.56 -0.11 32.01
C ILE A 109 -42.12 -0.50 32.34
N ASN A 110 -41.95 -1.63 33.03
CA ASN A 110 -40.66 -2.08 33.57
C ASN A 110 -40.04 -3.23 32.75
N ARG A 111 -40.77 -3.85 31.83
CA ARG A 111 -40.25 -4.90 30.92
C ARG A 111 -41.15 -5.01 29.69
N ILE A 112 -40.55 -5.23 28.53
CA ILE A 112 -41.27 -5.71 27.34
C ILE A 112 -40.59 -6.98 26.85
N GLU A 113 -41.37 -7.98 26.48
CA GLU A 113 -40.86 -9.27 26.05
C GLU A 113 -41.65 -9.76 24.83
N VAL A 114 -40.96 -9.97 23.70
CA VAL A 114 -41.56 -10.45 22.45
C VAL A 114 -40.92 -11.79 22.09
N VAL A 115 -41.70 -12.87 22.18
CA VAL A 115 -41.22 -14.23 21.97
C VAL A 115 -42.02 -14.87 20.85
N ASP A 116 -41.34 -15.21 19.75
CA ASP A 116 -41.85 -16.23 18.85
C ASP A 116 -41.48 -17.62 19.37
N PHE A 117 -42.46 -18.53 19.46
CA PHE A 117 -42.28 -19.92 19.89
C PHE A 117 -42.30 -20.91 18.71
N SER A 118 -42.39 -20.44 17.45
CA SER A 118 -42.53 -21.28 16.23
C SER A 118 -41.30 -22.13 15.84
N ASN A 119 -40.22 -22.11 16.63
CA ASN A 119 -38.91 -22.57 16.20
C ASN A 119 -38.65 -24.07 16.47
N SER A 120 -38.89 -24.92 15.47
CA SER A 120 -38.31 -26.28 15.43
C SER A 120 -38.11 -26.90 14.04
N GLY A 121 -38.66 -26.34 12.95
CA GLY A 121 -38.45 -26.93 11.61
C GLY A 121 -38.87 -26.08 10.40
N ALA A 122 -37.92 -25.90 9.47
CA ALA A 122 -38.11 -25.78 8.03
C ALA A 122 -39.22 -24.85 7.46
N GLY A 123 -39.04 -23.53 7.63
CA GLY A 123 -39.48 -22.51 6.66
C GLY A 123 -40.90 -21.95 6.79
N GLY A 124 -41.06 -20.63 6.57
CA GLY A 124 -42.39 -20.01 6.40
C GLY A 124 -42.68 -18.64 7.03
N ALA A 125 -41.75 -17.67 7.03
CA ALA A 125 -42.05 -16.22 7.06
C ALA A 125 -40.76 -15.39 7.09
N SER A 126 -40.39 -14.74 5.98
CA SER A 126 -39.21 -13.85 5.86
C SER A 126 -39.62 -12.37 5.86
N ASP A 127 -40.42 -11.96 6.85
CA ASP A 127 -40.63 -10.54 7.13
C ASP A 127 -41.03 -10.28 8.61
N GLN A 128 -40.33 -10.92 9.55
CA GLN A 128 -40.66 -10.81 10.98
C GLN A 128 -40.13 -9.52 11.60
N ARG A 129 -40.96 -8.46 11.63
CA ARG A 129 -40.59 -7.12 12.13
C ARG A 129 -41.21 -6.78 13.50
N VAL A 130 -40.43 -6.13 14.36
CA VAL A 130 -40.90 -5.53 15.62
C VAL A 130 -40.61 -4.03 15.68
N TYR A 131 -41.66 -3.25 15.94
CA TYR A 131 -41.65 -1.80 16.06
C TYR A 131 -41.98 -1.36 17.49
N PHE A 132 -41.09 -0.56 18.09
CA PHE A 132 -41.33 0.05 19.41
C PHE A 132 -41.71 1.53 19.25
N GLY A 133 -42.93 1.91 19.63
CA GLY A 133 -43.43 3.29 19.55
C GLY A 133 -43.97 3.72 18.18
N GLY A 134 -45.02 4.55 18.20
CA GLY A 134 -45.78 4.98 17.01
C GLY A 134 -45.37 6.35 16.44
N SER A 135 -46.29 6.96 15.70
CA SER A 135 -46.10 8.23 14.98
C SER A 135 -45.95 9.45 15.90
N ASN A 136 -46.59 9.44 17.07
CA ASN A 136 -46.40 10.44 18.11
C ASN A 136 -45.32 9.99 19.09
N PRO A 137 -44.40 10.88 19.52
CA PRO A 137 -43.45 10.57 20.59
C PRO A 137 -44.18 10.36 21.93
N ILE A 138 -43.51 9.69 22.88
CA ILE A 138 -43.91 9.67 24.29
C ILE A 138 -43.54 11.05 24.90
N SER A 139 -44.27 12.08 24.51
CA SER A 139 -44.08 13.47 24.96
C SER A 139 -45.22 13.89 25.88
N GLY A 140 -45.22 13.35 27.11
CA GLY A 140 -45.97 13.98 28.19
C GLY A 140 -45.32 15.32 28.51
N THR A 141 -46.09 16.41 28.55
CA THR A 141 -45.59 17.78 28.83
C THR A 141 -45.31 18.01 30.33
N GLY A 142 -44.93 16.96 31.06
CA GLY A 142 -44.64 16.98 32.49
C GLY A 142 -43.14 16.86 32.75
N THR A 143 -42.66 17.58 33.76
CA THR A 143 -41.23 17.76 34.07
C THR A 143 -40.52 16.54 34.69
N ALA A 144 -41.11 15.35 34.61
CA ALA A 144 -40.57 14.09 35.12
C ALA A 144 -40.43 13.05 33.99
N ASN A 145 -39.25 13.02 33.36
CA ASN A 145 -38.92 12.12 32.25
C ASN A 145 -38.64 10.68 32.73
N GLN A 146 -39.67 9.84 32.80
CA GLN A 146 -39.60 8.45 33.26
C GLN A 146 -39.43 7.48 32.07
N GLY A 147 -38.23 6.91 31.91
CA GLY A 147 -37.95 5.88 30.91
C GLY A 147 -38.32 4.47 31.35
N LEU A 148 -38.23 3.48 30.45
CA LEU A 148 -38.26 2.06 30.85
C LEU A 148 -37.07 1.77 31.77
N THR A 149 -37.36 1.37 33.01
CA THR A 149 -36.37 1.08 34.06
C THR A 149 -35.92 -0.38 34.10
N GLY A 150 -36.41 -1.21 33.18
CA GLY A 150 -36.00 -2.60 33.01
C GLY A 150 -36.13 -3.05 31.56
N GLY A 151 -35.56 -4.22 31.29
CA GLY A 151 -35.13 -4.61 29.94
C GLY A 151 -36.23 -4.90 28.92
N VAL A 152 -35.82 -4.88 27.65
CA VAL A 152 -36.63 -5.36 26.52
C VAL A 152 -35.99 -6.62 25.95
N SER A 153 -36.72 -7.73 25.96
CA SER A 153 -36.23 -9.00 25.43
C SER A 153 -37.00 -9.40 24.17
N VAL A 154 -36.30 -9.81 23.11
CA VAL A 154 -36.89 -10.17 21.82
C VAL A 154 -36.21 -11.41 21.26
N THR A 155 -36.97 -12.48 21.03
CA THR A 155 -36.44 -13.79 20.59
C THR A 155 -37.25 -14.37 19.44
N GLY A 156 -36.55 -14.86 18.40
CA GLY A 156 -37.14 -15.48 17.20
C GLY A 156 -37.43 -14.52 16.05
N ILE A 157 -37.15 -13.22 16.21
CA ILE A 157 -37.51 -12.14 15.28
C ILE A 157 -36.38 -11.83 14.30
N GLU A 158 -36.73 -11.51 13.05
CA GLU A 158 -35.81 -11.23 11.95
C GLU A 158 -35.30 -9.78 11.95
N THR A 159 -36.19 -8.80 12.16
CA THR A 159 -35.92 -7.35 12.03
C THR A 159 -36.40 -6.53 13.23
N ILE A 160 -35.59 -5.57 13.71
CA ILE A 160 -35.94 -4.62 14.80
C ILE A 160 -35.64 -3.15 14.49
N ASP A 161 -36.53 -2.25 14.91
CA ASP A 161 -36.36 -0.79 14.92
C ASP A 161 -35.99 -0.27 16.34
N VAL A 162 -34.69 -0.22 16.69
CA VAL A 162 -34.21 0.19 18.04
C VAL A 162 -34.18 1.72 18.27
N GLY A 163 -34.26 2.51 17.20
CA GLY A 163 -34.13 3.97 17.24
C GLY A 163 -35.18 4.72 18.09
N ARG A 164 -36.37 4.15 18.26
CA ARG A 164 -37.44 4.72 19.10
C ARG A 164 -37.42 4.26 20.56
N LEU A 165 -36.87 3.07 20.85
CA LEU A 165 -36.98 2.41 22.15
C LEU A 165 -36.31 3.18 23.32
N ILE A 166 -35.14 3.78 23.06
CA ILE A 166 -34.22 4.27 24.12
C ILE A 166 -34.25 5.82 24.20
N ARG A 167 -35.43 6.44 24.06
CA ARG A 167 -35.60 7.92 24.12
C ARG A 167 -35.71 8.44 25.56
N GLY A 168 -34.59 8.60 26.25
CA GLY A 168 -34.49 9.42 27.47
C GLY A 168 -34.26 10.90 27.13
N GLY A 169 -35.31 11.72 27.10
CA GLY A 169 -35.21 13.15 26.72
C GLY A 169 -35.04 14.09 27.92
N GLY A 170 -33.82 14.34 28.37
CA GLY A 170 -33.54 15.33 29.42
C GLY A 170 -32.06 15.53 29.73
N THR A 171 -31.71 16.72 30.24
CA THR A 171 -30.33 17.13 30.53
C THR A 171 -29.88 16.94 31.99
N ASN A 172 -30.69 16.30 32.84
CA ASN A 172 -30.36 16.01 34.24
C ASN A 172 -30.45 14.51 34.53
N THR A 173 -29.40 13.96 35.15
CA THR A 173 -29.24 12.58 35.67
C THR A 173 -29.67 11.47 34.72
N ALA A 174 -28.70 10.76 34.12
CA ALA A 174 -28.95 9.65 33.23
C ALA A 174 -29.73 8.51 33.92
N PRO A 175 -30.91 8.09 33.41
CA PRO A 175 -31.53 6.84 33.84
C PRO A 175 -30.65 5.66 33.40
N THR A 176 -30.64 4.57 34.19
CA THR A 176 -30.00 3.32 33.81
C THR A 176 -30.57 2.85 32.45
N PRO A 177 -29.73 2.59 31.43
CA PRO A 177 -30.23 2.16 30.12
C PRO A 177 -30.98 0.83 30.23
N ALA A 178 -32.16 0.76 29.63
CA ALA A 178 -32.92 -0.49 29.55
C ALA A 178 -32.10 -1.55 28.80
N THR A 179 -31.77 -2.66 29.47
CA THR A 179 -31.02 -3.77 28.86
C THR A 179 -31.85 -4.39 27.74
N VAL A 180 -31.35 -4.32 26.50
CA VAL A 180 -32.02 -4.96 25.36
C VAL A 180 -31.34 -6.32 25.12
N THR A 181 -32.10 -7.41 25.11
CA THR A 181 -31.57 -8.77 24.94
C THR A 181 -32.29 -9.51 23.81
N GLY A 182 -31.53 -10.14 22.91
CA GLY A 182 -32.10 -10.81 21.76
C GLY A 182 -31.04 -11.17 20.73
N ASN A 183 -31.51 -11.61 19.56
CA ASN A 183 -30.67 -12.10 18.46
C ASN A 183 -31.45 -11.98 17.14
N ALA A 184 -31.42 -10.80 16.52
CA ALA A 184 -32.09 -10.52 15.24
C ALA A 184 -31.10 -10.45 14.06
N GLY A 185 -31.57 -10.81 12.85
CA GLY A 185 -30.78 -10.79 11.62
C GLY A 185 -30.62 -9.39 11.00
N PHE A 186 -31.50 -8.45 11.32
CA PHE A 186 -31.45 -7.07 10.85
C PHE A 186 -31.79 -6.08 11.97
N VAL A 187 -30.95 -5.06 12.17
CA VAL A 187 -31.08 -4.07 13.25
C VAL A 187 -30.99 -2.66 12.66
N ASN A 188 -32.08 -1.89 12.77
CA ASN A 188 -32.15 -0.53 12.22
C ASN A 188 -32.19 0.55 13.33
N LEU A 189 -31.29 1.52 13.24
CA LEU A 189 -31.17 2.63 14.19
C LEU A 189 -31.89 3.91 13.71
N ALA A 190 -33.22 3.93 13.72
CA ALA A 190 -33.98 5.13 13.31
C ALA A 190 -33.74 6.39 14.19
N TYR A 191 -33.04 7.41 13.67
CA TYR A 191 -32.77 8.68 14.39
C TYR A 191 -33.26 9.93 13.63
N THR A 192 -33.65 10.97 14.37
CA THR A 192 -34.39 12.14 13.81
C THR A 192 -33.99 13.49 14.44
N SER A 193 -32.81 13.58 15.05
CA SER A 193 -32.31 14.81 15.70
C SER A 193 -30.81 14.93 15.51
N THR A 194 -30.31 16.13 15.24
CA THR A 194 -28.93 16.34 14.74
C THR A 194 -27.84 16.32 15.81
N ASN A 195 -28.18 16.36 17.11
CA ASN A 195 -27.18 16.43 18.18
C ASN A 195 -27.72 15.91 19.53
N VAL A 196 -27.20 14.79 20.06
CA VAL A 196 -27.39 14.32 21.45
C VAL A 196 -26.12 13.61 21.90
N ALA A 197 -25.62 13.95 23.10
CA ALA A 197 -24.29 13.53 23.57
C ALA A 197 -24.28 12.38 24.60
N THR A 198 -25.42 11.75 24.92
CA THR A 198 -25.62 11.09 26.23
C THR A 198 -26.40 9.75 26.22
N ALA A 199 -26.19 8.84 25.27
CA ALA A 199 -26.77 7.47 25.37
C ALA A 199 -26.01 6.38 24.59
N THR A 200 -25.69 5.27 25.28
CA THR A 200 -24.85 4.08 24.91
C THR A 200 -25.40 3.19 23.78
N ARG A 201 -26.00 3.78 22.74
CA ARG A 201 -26.98 3.11 21.87
C ARG A 201 -26.39 2.41 20.66
N LEU A 202 -25.18 2.77 20.24
CA LEU A 202 -24.51 2.14 19.11
C LEU A 202 -24.03 0.73 19.50
N GLN A 203 -23.36 0.61 20.65
CA GLN A 203 -22.97 -0.68 21.21
C GLN A 203 -24.19 -1.59 21.46
N GLN A 204 -25.27 -1.06 22.04
CA GLN A 204 -26.50 -1.84 22.30
C GLN A 204 -27.14 -2.46 21.05
N ALA A 205 -27.00 -1.83 19.88
CA ALA A 205 -27.46 -2.41 18.62
C ALA A 205 -26.57 -3.58 18.17
N ILE A 206 -25.25 -3.46 18.36
CA ILE A 206 -24.23 -4.48 18.05
C ILE A 206 -24.34 -5.67 19.01
N ASP A 207 -24.55 -5.42 20.30
CA ASP A 207 -24.74 -6.44 21.34
C ASP A 207 -25.96 -7.32 21.01
N PHE A 208 -27.07 -6.69 20.59
CA PHE A 208 -28.34 -7.32 20.22
C PHE A 208 -28.34 -8.01 18.84
N ALA A 209 -27.48 -7.57 17.92
CA ALA A 209 -27.40 -8.15 16.58
C ALA A 209 -26.90 -9.61 16.62
N ALA A 210 -27.50 -10.49 15.80
CA ALA A 210 -27.02 -11.85 15.63
C ALA A 210 -25.66 -11.89 14.90
N ALA A 211 -24.91 -12.98 15.02
CA ALA A 211 -23.78 -13.19 14.11
C ALA A 211 -24.29 -13.34 12.65
N ASN A 212 -23.59 -12.74 11.70
CA ASN A 212 -24.00 -12.51 10.30
C ASN A 212 -25.15 -11.49 10.10
N ALA A 213 -25.59 -10.78 11.15
CA ALA A 213 -26.62 -9.75 11.01
C ALA A 213 -26.11 -8.46 10.35
N THR A 214 -27.04 -7.66 9.82
CA THR A 214 -26.78 -6.28 9.39
C THR A 214 -27.25 -5.29 10.45
N VAL A 215 -26.42 -4.30 10.76
CA VAL A 215 -26.73 -3.15 11.61
C VAL A 215 -26.67 -1.89 10.75
N SER A 216 -27.84 -1.41 10.29
CA SER A 216 -27.92 -0.18 9.48
C SER A 216 -27.97 1.06 10.37
N LEU A 217 -27.07 1.98 10.10
CA LEU A 217 -26.87 3.25 10.79
C LEU A 217 -27.45 4.39 9.94
N PRO A 218 -28.21 5.33 10.51
CA PRO A 218 -28.80 6.44 9.78
C PRO A 218 -27.77 7.56 9.53
N THR A 219 -28.17 8.56 8.74
CA THR A 219 -27.50 9.87 8.74
C THR A 219 -27.51 10.49 10.14
N GLY A 220 -26.36 10.92 10.64
CA GLY A 220 -26.26 11.53 11.98
C GLY A 220 -24.87 11.38 12.60
N GLN A 221 -24.68 12.07 13.74
CA GLN A 221 -23.43 12.06 14.49
C GLN A 221 -23.51 11.19 15.75
N PHE A 222 -22.57 10.27 15.89
CA PHE A 222 -22.47 9.27 16.96
C PHE A 222 -21.20 9.52 17.77
N ASN A 223 -21.33 10.22 18.91
CA ASN A 223 -20.20 10.58 19.77
C ASN A 223 -19.79 9.42 20.71
N GLN A 224 -19.49 8.25 20.15
CA GLN A 224 -19.30 6.98 20.88
C GLN A 224 -18.32 6.04 20.16
N SER A 225 -17.50 5.33 20.94
CA SER A 225 -16.83 4.11 20.49
C SER A 225 -17.81 2.94 20.37
N MET A 226 -17.43 1.93 19.59
CA MET A 226 -18.10 0.63 19.48
C MET A 226 -17.08 -0.50 19.35
N THR A 227 -17.48 -1.70 19.77
CA THR A 227 -16.71 -2.95 19.68
C THR A 227 -17.54 -4.01 18.97
N ILE A 228 -17.00 -4.53 17.87
CA ILE A 228 -17.55 -5.64 17.10
C ILE A 228 -16.79 -6.91 17.51
N ASP A 229 -17.40 -7.76 18.33
CA ASP A 229 -16.86 -9.08 18.71
C ASP A 229 -17.81 -10.21 18.25
N LYS A 230 -18.26 -10.10 17.00
CA LYS A 230 -18.97 -11.14 16.23
C LYS A 230 -18.95 -10.70 14.76
N ARG A 231 -19.07 -11.64 13.81
CA ARG A 231 -19.30 -11.33 12.39
C ARG A 231 -20.56 -10.46 12.22
N LEU A 232 -20.43 -9.27 11.63
CA LEU A 232 -21.53 -8.34 11.30
C LEU A 232 -21.27 -7.60 9.99
N LEU A 233 -22.34 -7.16 9.34
CA LEU A 233 -22.29 -6.01 8.43
C LEU A 233 -22.72 -4.75 9.21
N ILE A 234 -21.85 -3.75 9.27
CA ILE A 234 -22.18 -2.40 9.76
C ILE A 234 -22.32 -1.49 8.54
N ASP A 235 -23.51 -0.98 8.32
CA ASP A 235 -23.94 -0.33 7.07
C ASP A 235 -24.34 1.12 7.34
N GLY A 236 -23.57 2.08 6.85
CA GLY A 236 -23.84 3.51 7.00
C GLY A 236 -24.66 4.12 5.86
N VAL A 237 -25.04 5.39 6.04
CA VAL A 237 -25.46 6.24 4.92
C VAL A 237 -24.26 7.07 4.47
N GLY A 238 -23.79 6.79 3.25
CA GLY A 238 -22.55 7.33 2.69
C GLY A 238 -22.51 8.85 2.50
N SER A 239 -21.30 9.36 2.38
CA SER A 239 -21.01 10.72 1.92
C SER A 239 -19.55 10.80 1.49
N SER A 240 -19.27 11.23 0.26
CA SER A 240 -17.94 11.14 -0.37
C SER A 240 -16.87 12.07 0.20
N VAL A 241 -17.20 12.97 1.13
CA VAL A 241 -16.31 14.04 1.61
C VAL A 241 -16.02 13.89 3.13
N PRO A 242 -14.79 13.56 3.57
CA PRO A 242 -14.44 13.26 4.96
C PRO A 242 -14.80 14.32 6.01
N THR A 243 -14.98 15.58 5.63
CA THR A 243 -15.38 16.67 6.54
C THR A 243 -16.90 16.83 6.69
N SER A 244 -17.71 16.20 5.83
CA SER A 244 -19.15 16.47 5.74
C SER A 244 -19.95 16.10 6.99
N THR A 245 -20.99 16.89 7.26
CA THR A 245 -22.05 16.61 8.24
C THR A 245 -23.20 15.77 7.66
N THR A 246 -23.20 15.51 6.34
CA THR A 246 -24.12 14.55 5.71
C THR A 246 -23.58 13.12 5.80
N GLY A 247 -24.47 12.15 5.98
CA GLY A 247 -24.12 10.73 6.14
C GLY A 247 -23.99 10.29 7.60
N THR A 248 -23.52 9.06 7.80
CA THR A 248 -23.24 8.46 9.12
C THR A 248 -21.85 8.85 9.59
N ARG A 249 -21.75 9.51 10.75
CA ARG A 249 -20.48 10.01 11.31
C ARG A 249 -20.26 9.54 12.75
N ILE A 250 -19.27 8.70 12.98
CA ILE A 250 -18.77 8.32 14.31
C ILE A 250 -17.68 9.33 14.73
N ASN A 251 -17.77 9.87 15.94
CA ASN A 251 -16.80 10.79 16.51
C ASN A 251 -16.33 10.28 17.88
N VAL A 252 -15.03 10.36 18.16
CA VAL A 252 -14.47 10.04 19.49
C VAL A 252 -13.53 11.11 20.02
N ALA A 253 -13.57 11.31 21.34
CA ALA A 253 -12.68 12.23 22.06
C ALA A 253 -11.33 11.61 22.43
N SER A 254 -11.31 10.30 22.69
CA SER A 254 -10.11 9.51 23.02
C SER A 254 -10.34 8.03 22.68
N GLY A 255 -9.24 7.28 22.50
CA GLY A 255 -9.29 5.84 22.26
C GLY A 255 -9.77 5.43 20.85
N THR A 256 -10.12 4.16 20.70
CA THR A 256 -10.55 3.58 19.41
C THR A 256 -12.05 3.86 19.16
N ALA A 257 -12.41 4.30 17.95
CA ALA A 257 -13.80 4.52 17.57
C ALA A 257 -14.51 3.21 17.19
N VAL A 258 -13.86 2.34 16.39
CA VAL A 258 -14.37 0.99 16.12
C VAL A 258 -13.30 -0.05 16.46
N THR A 259 -13.55 -0.83 17.50
CA THR A 259 -12.69 -1.94 17.90
C THR A 259 -13.17 -3.24 17.26
N LEU A 260 -12.29 -3.97 16.59
CA LEU A 260 -12.54 -5.32 16.09
C LEU A 260 -12.01 -6.34 17.09
N GLY A 261 -12.91 -7.10 17.69
CA GLY A 261 -12.63 -8.09 18.72
C GLY A 261 -12.12 -9.43 18.17
N THR A 262 -11.85 -10.34 19.09
CA THR A 262 -11.42 -11.73 18.85
C THR A 262 -12.33 -12.57 17.95
N ASN A 263 -13.62 -12.22 17.82
CA ASN A 263 -14.61 -12.97 17.06
C ASN A 263 -15.15 -12.17 15.84
N ALA A 264 -14.41 -11.15 15.39
CA ALA A 264 -14.82 -10.25 14.30
C ALA A 264 -14.63 -10.82 12.88
N ASP A 265 -14.47 -12.14 12.73
CA ASP A 265 -14.19 -12.80 11.46
C ASP A 265 -15.24 -12.48 10.39
N SER A 266 -14.76 -11.98 9.25
CA SER A 266 -15.55 -11.53 8.11
C SER A 266 -16.56 -10.43 8.47
N ALA A 267 -16.27 -9.62 9.48
CA ALA A 267 -16.99 -8.38 9.72
C ALA A 267 -16.74 -7.39 8.57
N VAL A 268 -17.82 -6.77 8.10
CA VAL A 268 -17.82 -5.78 7.02
C VAL A 268 -18.27 -4.45 7.60
N LEU A 269 -17.50 -3.39 7.36
CA LEU A 269 -17.90 -2.02 7.67
C LEU A 269 -17.99 -1.28 6.33
N GLN A 270 -19.11 -0.61 6.09
CA GLN A 270 -19.29 0.19 4.87
C GLN A 270 -19.98 1.55 5.12
N GLU A 271 -19.65 2.53 4.27
CA GLU A 271 -20.31 3.85 4.22
C GLU A 271 -20.24 4.68 5.52
N LEU A 272 -19.18 4.47 6.33
CA LEU A 272 -18.96 5.17 7.60
C LEU A 272 -17.93 6.30 7.46
N ARG A 273 -18.26 7.47 8.00
CA ARG A 273 -17.26 8.46 8.41
C ARG A 273 -16.89 8.23 9.87
N ILE A 274 -15.60 8.21 10.16
CA ILE A 274 -15.04 8.10 11.51
C ILE A 274 -14.03 9.23 11.66
N ALA A 275 -14.19 10.06 12.69
CA ALA A 275 -13.34 11.22 12.91
C ALA A 275 -12.86 11.34 14.36
N GLY A 276 -11.57 11.59 14.53
CA GLY A 276 -10.96 11.93 15.81
C GLY A 276 -11.26 13.37 16.18
N SER A 277 -11.52 13.63 17.47
CA SER A 277 -11.60 14.99 18.01
C SER A 277 -10.23 15.59 18.31
N VAL A 278 -9.19 14.75 18.41
CA VAL A 278 -7.78 15.13 18.65
C VAL A 278 -6.88 14.11 17.95
N VAL A 279 -5.93 14.61 17.15
CA VAL A 279 -5.01 13.80 16.32
C VAL A 279 -4.03 12.97 17.17
N ASN A 280 -3.86 13.27 18.45
CA ASN A 280 -2.78 12.72 19.28
C ASN A 280 -3.19 11.53 20.16
N ASN A 281 -4.48 11.19 20.27
CA ASN A 281 -4.97 10.18 21.24
C ASN A 281 -6.25 9.44 20.80
N THR A 282 -6.46 9.25 19.50
CA THR A 282 -7.61 8.48 18.98
C THR A 282 -7.17 7.50 17.89
N VAL A 283 -7.93 6.42 17.72
CA VAL A 283 -7.79 5.46 16.61
C VAL A 283 -9.12 5.35 15.89
N GLY A 284 -9.12 5.33 14.55
CA GLY A 284 -10.34 5.19 13.76
C GLY A 284 -10.91 3.78 13.87
N VAL A 285 -10.26 2.83 13.21
CA VAL A 285 -10.52 1.39 13.31
C VAL A 285 -9.29 0.72 13.92
N GLY A 286 -9.47 -0.15 14.92
CA GLY A 286 -8.36 -0.84 15.56
C GLY A 286 -8.70 -2.27 15.95
N LEU A 287 -7.76 -3.20 15.74
CA LEU A 287 -7.91 -4.57 16.22
C LEU A 287 -7.61 -4.64 17.73
N GLN A 288 -8.37 -5.44 18.46
CA GLN A 288 -8.16 -5.69 19.88
C GLN A 288 -6.83 -6.44 20.11
N SER A 289 -6.00 -5.98 21.05
CA SER A 289 -4.72 -6.65 21.40
C SER A 289 -4.92 -8.15 21.67
N GLY A 290 -4.09 -8.99 21.03
CA GLY A 290 -4.19 -10.45 21.08
C GLY A 290 -5.23 -11.10 20.16
N ALA A 291 -6.08 -10.32 19.46
CA ALA A 291 -7.02 -10.87 18.50
C ALA A 291 -6.32 -11.45 17.25
N GLN A 292 -6.93 -12.50 16.69
CA GLN A 292 -6.69 -12.99 15.35
C GLN A 292 -8.02 -12.82 14.61
N VAL A 293 -8.02 -12.19 13.42
CA VAL A 293 -9.25 -11.98 12.63
C VAL A 293 -9.02 -12.31 11.16
N ASP A 294 -9.98 -12.96 10.52
CA ASP A 294 -9.94 -13.33 9.10
C ASP A 294 -10.96 -12.55 8.27
N SER A 295 -10.58 -12.12 7.06
CA SER A 295 -11.45 -11.61 6.00
C SER A 295 -12.28 -10.37 6.36
N VAL A 296 -11.79 -9.58 7.33
CA VAL A 296 -12.36 -8.26 7.67
C VAL A 296 -12.33 -7.35 6.44
N THR A 297 -13.45 -6.67 6.18
CA THR A 297 -13.60 -5.81 4.99
C THR A 297 -14.05 -4.39 5.37
N LEU A 298 -13.33 -3.38 4.87
CA LEU A 298 -13.65 -1.95 4.99
C LEU A 298 -13.92 -1.39 3.59
N VAL A 299 -15.12 -0.83 3.35
CA VAL A 299 -15.50 -0.28 2.03
C VAL A 299 -16.09 1.12 2.16
N ASN A 300 -15.65 2.07 1.33
CA ASN A 300 -16.18 3.45 1.33
C ASN A 300 -16.09 4.14 2.72
N ILE A 301 -15.08 3.78 3.51
CA ILE A 301 -14.86 4.31 4.87
C ILE A 301 -14.00 5.57 4.80
N ALA A 302 -14.31 6.61 5.60
CA ALA A 302 -13.48 7.79 5.76
C ALA A 302 -12.94 7.90 7.19
N LEU A 303 -11.62 7.75 7.38
CA LEU A 303 -10.92 7.82 8.68
C LEU A 303 -10.09 9.11 8.75
N ALA A 304 -10.48 10.06 9.60
CA ALA A 304 -9.89 11.38 9.61
C ALA A 304 -9.50 11.90 11.00
N SER A 305 -8.41 12.67 11.07
CA SER A 305 -7.97 13.39 12.29
C SER A 305 -7.71 12.49 13.52
N HIS A 306 -7.26 11.25 13.30
CA HIS A 306 -6.85 10.30 14.33
C HIS A 306 -5.33 10.24 14.53
N GLY A 307 -4.88 9.63 15.63
CA GLY A 307 -3.47 9.24 15.82
C GLY A 307 -3.09 8.01 15.00
N THR A 308 -4.07 7.15 14.70
CA THR A 308 -3.94 6.17 13.63
C THR A 308 -5.31 5.96 12.98
N GLY A 309 -5.39 6.04 11.66
CA GLY A 309 -6.62 5.71 10.92
C GLY A 309 -7.01 4.26 11.15
N LEU A 310 -6.19 3.31 10.66
CA LEU A 310 -6.35 1.88 10.86
C LEU A 310 -5.15 1.25 11.61
N LEU A 311 -5.41 0.63 12.76
CA LEU A 311 -4.38 0.06 13.64
C LEU A 311 -4.47 -1.47 13.73
N ILE A 312 -3.34 -2.13 13.43
CA ILE A 312 -3.10 -3.56 13.67
C ILE A 312 -1.97 -3.67 14.72
N PRO A 313 -2.28 -3.84 16.01
CA PRO A 313 -1.26 -3.87 17.08
C PRO A 313 -0.28 -5.04 16.96
N ALA A 314 0.88 -4.91 17.63
CA ALA A 314 1.97 -5.89 17.64
C ALA A 314 1.51 -7.34 17.86
N THR A 315 0.70 -7.56 18.89
CA THR A 315 0.19 -8.87 19.36
C THR A 315 -0.98 -9.44 18.55
N THR A 316 -1.44 -8.76 17.50
CA THR A 316 -2.61 -9.18 16.71
C THR A 316 -2.21 -9.81 15.37
N GLY A 317 -3.10 -10.64 14.83
CA GLY A 317 -3.01 -11.12 13.45
C GLY A 317 -4.26 -10.74 12.65
N ALA A 318 -4.07 -10.47 11.37
CA ALA A 318 -5.15 -10.26 10.42
C ALA A 318 -4.85 -11.02 9.12
N ALA A 319 -5.75 -11.92 8.72
CA ALA A 319 -5.76 -12.57 7.42
C ALA A 319 -6.82 -11.92 6.53
N GLY A 320 -6.58 -11.80 5.22
CA GLY A 320 -7.57 -11.37 4.22
C GLY A 320 -8.11 -9.94 4.40
N LEU A 321 -7.43 -9.08 5.17
CA LEU A 321 -7.88 -7.72 5.49
C LEU A 321 -8.03 -6.88 4.21
N THR A 322 -9.27 -6.62 3.83
CA THR A 322 -9.61 -5.88 2.62
C THR A 322 -10.01 -4.45 2.96
N VAL A 323 -9.43 -3.48 2.27
CA VAL A 323 -9.76 -2.04 2.41
C VAL A 323 -9.90 -1.47 1.02
N THR A 324 -11.12 -1.08 0.64
CA THR A 324 -11.46 -0.65 -0.72
C THR A 324 -12.11 0.74 -0.75
N ASN A 325 -11.71 1.58 -1.71
CA ASN A 325 -12.30 2.91 -1.98
C ASN A 325 -12.48 3.79 -0.72
N SER A 326 -11.55 3.65 0.23
CA SER A 326 -11.60 4.28 1.55
C SER A 326 -10.57 5.41 1.66
N GLN A 327 -10.88 6.40 2.49
CA GLN A 327 -10.16 7.66 2.61
C GLN A 327 -9.52 7.81 3.98
N PHE A 328 -8.24 8.20 4.02
CA PHE A 328 -7.44 8.39 5.23
C PHE A 328 -6.86 9.80 5.20
N THR A 329 -7.38 10.71 6.02
CA THR A 329 -7.09 12.16 5.89
C THR A 329 -6.67 12.82 7.19
N GLY A 330 -5.50 13.47 7.21
CA GLY A 330 -5.10 14.31 8.36
C GLY A 330 -4.84 13.56 9.66
N ASN A 331 -4.45 12.28 9.60
CA ASN A 331 -4.09 11.47 10.76
C ASN A 331 -2.57 11.59 11.06
N ASP A 332 -2.09 11.26 12.28
CA ASP A 332 -0.64 11.09 12.51
C ASP A 332 -0.08 9.92 11.67
N ARG A 333 -0.82 8.81 11.63
CA ARG A 333 -0.55 7.67 10.75
C ARG A 333 -1.82 7.28 10.01
N ALA A 334 -1.73 7.06 8.71
CA ALA A 334 -2.86 6.53 7.95
C ALA A 334 -3.20 5.10 8.38
N ILE A 335 -2.21 4.21 8.28
CA ILE A 335 -2.30 2.80 8.68
C ILE A 335 -1.03 2.47 9.45
N ALA A 336 -1.15 1.69 10.54
CA ALA A 336 -0.01 1.15 11.26
C ALA A 336 -0.22 -0.32 11.61
N ALA A 337 0.60 -1.20 11.02
CA ALA A 337 0.70 -2.61 11.39
C ALA A 337 2.05 -2.88 12.05
N TYR A 338 2.04 -2.97 13.37
CA TYR A 338 3.27 -3.13 14.17
C TYR A 338 3.68 -4.59 14.30
N ALA A 339 4.99 -4.85 14.31
CA ALA A 339 5.56 -6.16 14.61
C ALA A 339 5.62 -6.38 16.12
N ASN A 340 5.58 -7.65 16.53
CA ASN A 340 5.98 -8.05 17.87
C ASN A 340 7.49 -8.33 17.85
N THR A 341 8.27 -7.42 18.43
CA THR A 341 9.74 -7.53 18.53
C THR A 341 10.20 -8.59 19.53
N SER A 342 9.29 -9.14 20.34
CA SER A 342 9.58 -10.24 21.30
C SER A 342 9.44 -11.64 20.69
N ILE A 343 9.14 -11.75 19.39
CA ILE A 343 9.08 -13.03 18.66
C ILE A 343 9.93 -12.96 17.39
N SER A 344 10.30 -14.14 16.86
CA SER A 344 11.13 -14.32 15.66
C SER A 344 10.35 -14.46 14.35
N THR A 345 9.02 -14.51 14.41
CA THR A 345 8.13 -14.82 13.27
C THR A 345 6.89 -13.92 13.28
N ASN A 346 6.89 -12.89 12.44
CA ASN A 346 5.80 -11.93 12.30
C ASN A 346 5.02 -12.08 10.98
N GLU A 347 5.47 -12.93 10.06
CA GLU A 347 4.94 -13.13 8.71
C GLU A 347 3.48 -13.61 8.63
N THR A 348 2.89 -14.07 9.74
CA THR A 348 1.47 -14.42 9.85
C THR A 348 0.59 -13.26 10.34
N GLY A 349 1.18 -12.21 10.92
CA GLY A 349 0.45 -11.18 11.65
C GLY A 349 -0.22 -10.10 10.79
N LEU A 350 0.06 -10.04 9.49
CA LEU A 350 -0.78 -9.38 8.49
C LEU A 350 -0.59 -10.06 7.12
N THR A 351 -1.51 -10.96 6.77
CA THR A 351 -1.43 -11.84 5.58
C THR A 351 -2.57 -11.59 4.61
N GLY A 352 -2.27 -11.64 3.30
CA GLY A 352 -3.30 -11.56 2.25
C GLY A 352 -4.11 -10.26 2.25
N ALA A 353 -3.57 -9.17 2.77
CA ALA A 353 -4.26 -7.89 2.85
C ALA A 353 -4.37 -7.23 1.46
N ALA A 354 -5.51 -6.60 1.18
CA ALA A 354 -5.83 -6.00 -0.10
C ALA A 354 -6.27 -4.54 0.07
N LEU A 355 -5.34 -3.61 -0.16
CA LEU A 355 -5.51 -2.16 -0.04
C LEU A 355 -5.71 -1.56 -1.44
N THR A 356 -6.97 -1.48 -1.90
CA THR A 356 -7.32 -1.17 -3.30
C THR A 356 -8.09 0.15 -3.45
N GLN A 357 -7.71 0.99 -4.42
CA GLN A 357 -8.42 2.25 -4.76
C GLN A 357 -8.59 3.24 -3.59
N ASN A 358 -7.70 3.20 -2.60
CA ASN A 358 -7.80 4.06 -1.42
C ASN A 358 -7.17 5.44 -1.65
N SER A 359 -7.58 6.43 -0.87
CA SER A 359 -6.97 7.76 -0.85
C SER A 359 -6.31 8.05 0.49
N PHE A 360 -5.04 8.42 0.47
CA PHE A 360 -4.24 8.78 1.63
C PHE A 360 -3.80 10.24 1.46
N THR A 361 -4.29 11.15 2.29
CA THR A 361 -4.10 12.60 2.09
C THR A 361 -3.65 13.31 3.37
N SER A 362 -2.53 14.02 3.31
CA SER A 362 -2.04 14.90 4.38
C SER A 362 -1.93 14.22 5.75
N ASN A 363 -1.54 12.94 5.79
CA ASN A 363 -1.25 12.25 7.06
C ASN A 363 0.21 12.53 7.46
N ALA A 364 0.46 12.99 8.68
CA ALA A 364 1.77 13.45 9.15
C ALA A 364 2.89 12.41 8.91
N ARG A 365 2.51 11.13 8.96
CA ARG A 365 3.20 9.94 8.44
C ARG A 365 2.21 9.15 7.59
N GLY A 366 2.70 8.48 6.55
CA GLY A 366 1.88 7.63 5.68
C GLY A 366 1.48 6.29 6.29
N LEU A 367 1.72 5.21 5.57
CA LEU A 367 1.40 3.85 5.97
C LEU A 367 2.67 3.17 6.55
N LEU A 368 2.59 2.60 7.75
CA LEU A 368 3.65 1.73 8.30
C LEU A 368 3.22 0.26 8.30
N PHE A 369 4.07 -0.59 7.77
CA PHE A 369 3.92 -2.04 7.74
C PHE A 369 5.20 -2.74 8.20
N GLU A 370 5.22 -3.20 9.45
CA GLU A 370 6.35 -3.96 10.01
C GLU A 370 6.20 -5.48 9.87
N LYS A 371 5.02 -5.94 9.41
CA LYS A 371 4.66 -7.37 9.37
C LYS A 371 3.77 -7.80 8.19
N LEU A 372 3.82 -7.06 7.07
CA LEU A 372 2.98 -7.29 5.89
C LEU A 372 3.54 -8.44 5.02
N SER A 373 2.71 -9.43 4.72
CA SER A 373 3.09 -10.67 4.02
C SER A 373 2.05 -11.06 2.98
N ALA A 374 2.46 -11.54 1.79
CA ALA A 374 1.55 -11.98 0.73
C ALA A 374 0.42 -10.97 0.38
N SER A 375 0.70 -9.67 0.48
CA SER A 375 -0.32 -8.61 0.49
C SER A 375 -0.10 -7.57 -0.62
N SER A 376 -1.10 -6.71 -0.83
CA SER A 376 -1.15 -5.79 -1.98
C SER A 376 -1.64 -4.39 -1.61
N ILE A 377 -0.99 -3.37 -2.19
CA ILE A 377 -1.36 -1.95 -2.17
C ILE A 377 -1.47 -1.50 -3.63
N VAL A 378 -2.69 -1.29 -4.12
CA VAL A 378 -2.96 -1.21 -5.57
C VAL A 378 -3.95 -0.09 -5.92
N ASN A 379 -3.75 0.56 -7.07
CA ASN A 379 -4.63 1.60 -7.63
C ASN A 379 -4.94 2.76 -6.67
N SER A 380 -4.12 2.97 -5.63
CA SER A 380 -4.38 3.93 -4.56
C SER A 380 -3.68 5.27 -4.81
N THR A 381 -4.24 6.36 -4.30
CA THR A 381 -3.65 7.71 -4.39
C THR A 381 -3.08 8.13 -3.05
N LEU A 382 -1.84 8.61 -3.04
CA LEU A 382 -1.13 9.12 -1.88
C LEU A 382 -0.71 10.56 -2.14
N THR A 383 -1.15 11.51 -1.33
CA THR A 383 -0.84 12.94 -1.49
C THR A 383 -0.44 13.58 -0.18
N GLY A 384 0.77 14.14 -0.10
CA GLY A 384 1.18 14.91 1.09
C GLY A 384 1.37 14.08 2.37
N ASN A 385 1.69 12.78 2.29
CA ASN A 385 1.85 11.93 3.47
C ASN A 385 3.33 11.80 3.86
N GLY A 386 3.64 11.88 5.16
CA GLY A 386 5.02 11.94 5.63
C GLY A 386 5.62 13.31 5.37
N SER A 387 5.25 14.29 6.19
CA SER A 387 5.67 15.69 6.04
C SER A 387 6.22 16.33 7.31
N ASP A 388 6.00 15.72 8.48
CA ASP A 388 6.09 16.41 9.77
C ASP A 388 7.18 15.85 10.72
N PHE A 389 7.90 14.81 10.29
CA PHE A 389 8.87 14.09 11.13
C PHE A 389 10.09 13.59 10.34
N THR A 390 11.19 13.38 11.06
CA THR A 390 12.31 12.52 10.62
C THR A 390 11.82 11.11 10.27
N SER A 391 12.38 10.49 9.24
CA SER A 391 11.93 9.24 8.62
C SER A 391 10.50 9.36 8.06
N SER A 392 10.28 10.38 7.23
CA SER A 392 9.00 10.63 6.57
C SER A 392 8.81 9.79 5.32
N TYR A 393 7.75 8.97 5.30
CA TYR A 393 7.45 8.10 4.16
C TYR A 393 5.97 8.08 3.79
N GLY A 394 5.68 7.94 2.48
CA GLY A 394 4.34 7.66 1.97
C GLY A 394 3.89 6.22 2.29
N ILE A 395 4.72 5.24 1.94
CA ILE A 395 4.62 3.85 2.40
C ILE A 395 5.96 3.45 3.01
N ASN A 396 5.97 2.96 4.24
CA ASN A 396 7.13 2.36 4.89
C ASN A 396 6.87 0.87 5.16
N LEU A 397 7.51 0.01 4.38
CA LEU A 397 7.49 -1.44 4.52
C LEU A 397 8.74 -1.86 5.31
N ASP A 398 8.67 -1.74 6.64
CA ASP A 398 9.79 -1.86 7.60
C ASP A 398 9.78 -3.23 8.30
N LEU A 399 9.91 -4.30 7.51
CA LEU A 399 9.63 -5.67 7.92
C LEU A 399 10.60 -6.16 8.99
N LYS A 400 10.06 -6.72 10.09
CA LYS A 400 10.82 -7.10 11.29
C LYS A 400 10.57 -8.54 11.71
N ASN A 401 11.65 -9.26 12.04
CA ASN A 401 11.64 -10.61 12.63
C ASN A 401 10.67 -11.57 11.92
N GLY A 402 11.03 -12.06 10.74
CA GLY A 402 10.21 -13.03 10.00
C GLY A 402 10.70 -13.34 8.58
N THR A 403 10.00 -14.29 7.93
CA THR A 403 10.19 -14.65 6.52
C THR A 403 8.93 -14.32 5.73
N PHE A 404 8.94 -13.15 5.09
CA PHE A 404 7.74 -12.57 4.49
C PHE A 404 7.52 -13.03 3.05
N ALA A 405 6.31 -13.47 2.74
CA ALA A 405 5.91 -13.82 1.38
C ALA A 405 5.76 -12.56 0.51
N ALA A 406 5.91 -12.72 -0.81
CA ALA A 406 6.04 -11.60 -1.74
C ALA A 406 4.86 -10.60 -1.66
N ASN A 407 5.19 -9.31 -1.60
CA ASN A 407 4.21 -8.23 -1.52
C ASN A 407 4.09 -7.48 -2.86
N THR A 408 3.00 -6.73 -3.06
CA THR A 408 2.74 -5.92 -4.26
C THR A 408 2.46 -4.47 -3.89
N ILE A 409 3.17 -3.53 -4.53
CA ILE A 409 2.89 -2.09 -4.52
C ILE A 409 2.80 -1.68 -5.99
N ALA A 410 1.58 -1.56 -6.54
CA ALA A 410 1.41 -1.39 -7.98
C ALA A 410 0.30 -0.41 -8.39
N ALA A 411 0.49 0.28 -9.52
CA ALA A 411 -0.47 1.23 -10.10
C ALA A 411 -0.92 2.36 -9.13
N ASN A 412 -0.11 2.69 -8.12
CA ASN A 412 -0.42 3.77 -7.18
C ASN A 412 0.10 5.11 -7.70
N THR A 413 -0.58 6.21 -7.36
CA THR A 413 -0.13 7.58 -7.67
C THR A 413 0.31 8.28 -6.40
N PHE A 414 1.56 8.72 -6.36
CA PHE A 414 2.17 9.48 -5.27
C PHE A 414 2.41 10.92 -5.73
N LEU A 415 1.95 11.89 -4.94
CA LEU A 415 2.26 13.31 -5.08
C LEU A 415 2.78 13.86 -3.74
N ASN A 416 4.00 14.37 -3.71
CA ASN A 416 4.61 15.00 -2.52
C ASN A 416 4.55 14.10 -1.26
N ASN A 417 5.09 12.88 -1.30
CA ASN A 417 5.08 11.99 -0.12
C ASN A 417 6.50 11.77 0.39
N GLY A 418 6.70 11.87 1.70
CA GLY A 418 8.02 11.78 2.32
C GLY A 418 8.80 13.10 2.37
N THR A 419 8.13 14.25 2.31
CA THR A 419 8.76 15.58 2.25
C THR A 419 9.29 16.11 3.60
N GLY A 420 9.24 15.31 4.67
CA GLY A 420 9.54 15.78 6.03
C GLY A 420 11.03 15.82 6.41
N ASP A 421 11.89 15.11 5.67
CA ASP A 421 13.34 15.10 5.89
C ASP A 421 14.11 14.66 4.62
N VAL A 422 15.42 14.93 4.58
CA VAL A 422 16.29 14.75 3.39
C VAL A 422 16.51 13.29 2.96
N GLU A 423 16.10 12.34 3.79
CA GLU A 423 16.08 10.90 3.49
C GLU A 423 14.65 10.36 3.26
N GLY A 424 13.64 11.22 3.42
CA GLY A 424 12.24 10.84 3.29
C GLY A 424 11.90 10.43 1.85
N ALA A 425 10.84 9.62 1.68
CA ALA A 425 10.57 8.97 0.40
C ALA A 425 9.09 8.69 0.12
N ALA A 426 8.73 8.56 -1.16
CA ALA A 426 7.40 8.09 -1.53
C ALA A 426 7.17 6.63 -1.06
N VAL A 427 8.18 5.77 -1.23
CA VAL A 427 8.20 4.40 -0.69
C VAL A 427 9.56 4.07 -0.07
N ARG A 428 9.56 3.52 1.15
CA ARG A 428 10.70 2.82 1.77
C ARG A 428 10.39 1.34 1.91
N VAL A 429 11.37 0.49 1.63
CA VAL A 429 11.32 -0.96 1.85
C VAL A 429 12.57 -1.39 2.62
N ALA A 430 12.39 -2.02 3.78
CA ALA A 430 13.47 -2.48 4.64
C ALA A 430 13.16 -3.86 5.24
N THR A 431 14.20 -4.67 5.41
CA THR A 431 14.10 -5.98 6.08
C THR A 431 14.97 -6.02 7.33
N THR A 432 14.55 -5.24 8.34
CA THR A 432 15.21 -5.11 9.65
C THR A 432 15.15 -6.42 10.43
N SER A 433 16.19 -7.27 10.31
CA SER A 433 16.22 -8.65 10.82
C SER A 433 15.10 -9.53 10.25
N ALA A 434 14.79 -9.37 8.97
CA ALA A 434 13.78 -10.12 8.24
C ALA A 434 14.30 -10.60 6.88
N THR A 435 13.51 -11.41 6.18
CA THR A 435 13.69 -11.70 4.75
C THR A 435 12.38 -11.45 4.00
N LEU A 436 12.46 -11.05 2.74
CA LEU A 436 11.30 -10.82 1.86
C LEU A 436 11.47 -11.65 0.58
N ALA A 437 10.51 -12.52 0.27
CA ALA A 437 10.59 -13.43 -0.87
C ALA A 437 10.43 -12.73 -2.24
N GLY A 438 9.91 -11.50 -2.27
CA GLY A 438 9.74 -10.72 -3.50
C GLY A 438 8.98 -9.41 -3.28
N LEU A 439 9.14 -8.45 -4.19
CA LEU A 439 8.33 -7.24 -4.25
C LEU A 439 7.93 -6.97 -5.70
N THR A 440 6.63 -7.00 -5.99
CA THR A 440 6.09 -6.50 -7.26
C THR A 440 5.91 -5.00 -7.13
N PHE A 441 6.88 -4.23 -7.62
CA PHE A 441 6.84 -2.76 -7.65
C PHE A 441 6.63 -2.30 -9.10
N ALA A 442 5.38 -2.06 -9.52
CA ALA A 442 5.05 -1.91 -10.95
C ALA A 442 4.01 -0.82 -11.24
N SER A 443 4.19 -0.08 -12.34
CA SER A 443 3.22 0.92 -12.83
C SER A 443 2.88 2.06 -11.86
N ASN A 444 3.65 2.28 -10.79
CA ASN A 444 3.44 3.40 -9.88
C ASN A 444 3.90 4.71 -10.53
N THR A 445 3.19 5.81 -10.27
CA THR A 445 3.58 7.16 -10.69
C THR A 445 4.00 7.95 -9.45
N ILE A 446 5.26 8.37 -9.39
CA ILE A 446 5.83 9.12 -8.26
C ILE A 446 6.19 10.53 -8.73
N ASN A 447 5.48 11.52 -8.20
CA ASN A 447 5.54 12.90 -8.63
C ASN A 447 5.78 13.88 -7.47
N SER A 448 6.36 15.03 -7.79
CA SER A 448 6.38 16.20 -6.93
C SER A 448 6.03 17.46 -7.72
N ASP A 449 5.30 18.39 -7.11
CA ASP A 449 4.93 19.67 -7.72
C ASP A 449 6.06 20.72 -7.72
N ALA A 450 7.11 20.52 -6.93
CA ALA A 450 8.29 21.37 -6.86
C ALA A 450 9.56 20.55 -6.56
N ASN A 451 10.74 21.19 -6.59
CA ASN A 451 12.00 20.58 -6.14
C ASN A 451 12.01 20.39 -4.62
N THR A 452 11.32 19.35 -4.17
CA THR A 452 11.18 18.92 -2.78
C THR A 452 12.26 17.90 -2.42
N ALA A 453 12.83 18.01 -1.22
CA ALA A 453 13.74 17.01 -0.68
C ALA A 453 12.97 15.72 -0.30
N PHE A 454 12.78 14.80 -1.26
CA PHE A 454 12.42 13.40 -1.00
C PHE A 454 12.80 12.48 -2.17
N TRP A 455 12.99 11.20 -1.86
CA TRP A 455 13.39 10.12 -2.78
C TRP A 455 12.19 9.37 -3.37
N GLY A 456 12.35 8.84 -4.58
CA GLY A 456 11.34 7.96 -5.17
C GLY A 456 11.19 6.64 -4.41
N LEU A 457 12.29 5.87 -4.31
CA LEU A 457 12.38 4.60 -3.59
C LEU A 457 13.63 4.57 -2.70
N VAL A 458 13.45 4.22 -1.42
CA VAL A 458 14.55 3.91 -0.48
C VAL A 458 14.50 2.42 -0.14
N THR A 459 15.65 1.76 -0.18
CA THR A 459 15.79 0.33 0.09
C THR A 459 16.90 0.04 1.09
N GLU A 460 16.64 -0.83 2.08
CA GLU A 460 17.56 -1.15 3.19
C GLU A 460 17.59 -2.65 3.53
N GLY A 461 18.77 -3.16 3.86
CA GLY A 461 18.98 -4.58 4.19
C GLY A 461 19.02 -5.51 2.96
N THR A 462 19.00 -6.82 3.22
CA THR A 462 19.09 -7.85 2.18
C THR A 462 17.75 -8.10 1.51
N LEU A 463 17.49 -7.39 0.42
CA LEU A 463 16.27 -7.46 -0.36
C LEU A 463 16.41 -8.36 -1.60
N PRO A 464 15.30 -8.95 -2.10
CA PRO A 464 15.27 -9.62 -3.40
C PRO A 464 15.45 -8.58 -4.52
N THR A 465 15.71 -9.03 -5.75
CA THR A 465 15.78 -8.13 -6.91
C THR A 465 14.47 -7.38 -7.11
N ILE A 466 14.53 -6.04 -7.16
CA ILE A 466 13.37 -5.17 -7.42
C ILE A 466 13.49 -4.61 -8.83
N SER A 467 12.48 -4.84 -9.68
CA SER A 467 12.38 -4.15 -10.97
C SER A 467 11.56 -2.88 -10.83
N LEU A 468 11.97 -1.82 -11.54
CA LEU A 468 11.24 -0.57 -11.68
C LEU A 468 10.40 -0.51 -12.96
N GLY A 469 10.30 -1.59 -13.73
CA GLY A 469 9.59 -1.62 -15.01
C GLY A 469 8.16 -1.07 -14.94
N GLY A 470 7.83 -0.16 -15.85
CA GLY A 470 6.55 0.52 -15.95
C GLY A 470 6.30 1.63 -14.91
N ASN A 471 7.14 1.79 -13.88
CA ASN A 471 7.01 2.90 -12.93
C ASN A 471 7.52 4.21 -13.56
N THR A 472 6.92 5.34 -13.16
CA THR A 472 7.29 6.68 -13.61
C THR A 472 7.72 7.55 -12.43
N PHE A 473 8.87 8.20 -12.53
CA PHE A 473 9.47 9.07 -11.52
C PHE A 473 9.68 10.47 -12.11
N SER A 474 9.17 11.50 -11.43
CA SER A 474 9.27 12.90 -11.87
C SER A 474 10.68 13.47 -11.70
N ALA A 475 11.10 14.34 -12.62
CA ALA A 475 12.41 15.02 -12.58
C ALA A 475 12.58 15.96 -11.36
N ASN A 476 11.47 16.36 -10.73
CA ASN A 476 11.43 17.24 -9.56
C ASN A 476 11.89 16.56 -8.25
N LEU A 477 12.11 15.24 -8.25
CA LEU A 477 12.56 14.48 -7.08
C LEU A 477 14.01 14.80 -6.70
N GLN A 478 14.37 14.62 -5.43
CA GLN A 478 15.75 14.73 -4.95
C GLN A 478 16.64 13.70 -5.67
N GLY A 479 16.19 12.45 -5.65
CA GLY A 479 16.70 11.34 -6.47
C GLY A 479 15.61 10.28 -6.67
N TYR A 480 15.79 9.42 -7.65
CA TYR A 480 14.85 8.36 -7.99
C TYR A 480 14.97 7.17 -7.03
N VAL A 481 16.20 6.78 -6.68
CA VAL A 481 16.50 5.58 -5.88
C VAL A 481 17.69 5.81 -4.96
N LEU A 482 17.58 5.33 -3.72
CA LEU A 482 18.67 5.27 -2.73
C LEU A 482 18.76 3.84 -2.19
N ASN A 483 19.78 3.09 -2.62
CA ASN A 483 19.91 1.66 -2.37
C ASN A 483 20.90 1.30 -1.25
N ARG A 484 20.53 1.66 -0.01
CA ARG A 484 21.21 1.28 1.24
C ARG A 484 21.09 -0.21 1.60
N GLY A 485 20.44 -1.01 0.75
CA GLY A 485 20.37 -2.46 0.87
C GLY A 485 21.52 -3.17 0.16
N THR A 486 21.49 -4.49 0.14
CA THR A 486 22.42 -5.32 -0.67
C THR A 486 21.74 -5.99 -1.86
N GLY A 487 20.43 -5.75 -2.04
CA GLY A 487 19.66 -6.26 -3.18
C GLY A 487 19.87 -5.44 -4.45
N THR A 488 19.83 -6.10 -5.61
CA THR A 488 19.92 -5.42 -6.91
C THR A 488 18.60 -4.75 -7.29
N ILE A 489 18.66 -3.54 -7.82
CA ILE A 489 17.52 -2.86 -8.46
C ILE A 489 17.74 -2.88 -9.98
N THR A 490 16.67 -3.04 -10.78
CA THR A 490 16.76 -3.02 -12.26
C THR A 490 15.81 -1.99 -12.86
N ALA A 491 16.30 -1.18 -13.80
CA ALA A 491 15.57 -0.01 -14.30
C ALA A 491 14.86 -0.21 -15.65
N ASP A 492 15.03 -1.35 -16.33
CA ASP A 492 14.49 -1.58 -17.68
C ASP A 492 12.95 -1.37 -17.74
N GLY A 493 12.50 -0.59 -18.71
CA GLY A 493 11.10 -0.19 -18.88
C GLY A 493 10.58 0.84 -17.86
N ALA A 494 11.40 1.38 -16.97
CA ALA A 494 11.02 2.52 -16.11
C ALA A 494 11.07 3.85 -16.88
N VAL A 495 10.39 4.87 -16.36
CA VAL A 495 10.51 6.27 -16.83
C VAL A 495 11.10 7.11 -15.70
N LEU A 496 12.36 7.53 -15.84
CA LEU A 496 13.13 8.25 -14.82
C LEU A 496 13.41 9.67 -15.30
N GLY A 497 12.81 10.69 -14.67
CA GLY A 497 12.95 12.08 -15.08
C GLY A 497 12.34 12.43 -16.46
N GLY A 498 11.52 11.54 -17.02
CA GLY A 498 11.03 11.61 -18.39
C GLY A 498 11.86 10.80 -19.40
N THR A 499 13.04 10.29 -19.02
CA THR A 499 13.78 9.29 -19.81
C THR A 499 13.15 7.92 -19.62
N THR A 500 12.59 7.34 -20.69
CA THR A 500 12.30 5.90 -20.72
C THR A 500 13.61 5.12 -20.79
N ILE A 501 13.79 4.19 -19.86
CA ILE A 501 14.95 3.29 -19.80
C ILE A 501 14.71 2.05 -20.67
N GLY A 502 15.66 1.74 -21.54
CA GLY A 502 15.64 0.53 -22.38
C GLY A 502 16.65 0.60 -23.52
N GLY A 503 16.45 -0.23 -24.55
CA GLY A 503 17.40 -0.38 -25.66
C GLY A 503 17.64 0.85 -26.55
N SER A 504 16.85 1.92 -26.42
CA SER A 504 17.02 3.18 -27.16
C SER A 504 17.54 4.36 -26.33
N THR A 505 17.84 4.15 -25.05
CA THR A 505 18.36 5.19 -24.14
C THR A 505 19.84 5.46 -24.46
N THR A 506 20.24 6.73 -24.54
CA THR A 506 21.63 7.13 -24.84
C THR A 506 22.49 7.24 -23.57
N ASN A 507 23.82 7.17 -23.70
CA ASN A 507 24.75 7.34 -22.57
C ASN A 507 24.52 8.68 -21.83
N THR A 508 24.32 9.78 -22.55
CA THR A 508 23.96 11.09 -21.96
C THR A 508 22.68 11.03 -21.11
N GLN A 509 21.67 10.26 -21.53
CA GLN A 509 20.46 10.06 -20.74
C GLN A 509 20.70 9.15 -19.52
N PHE A 510 21.54 8.12 -19.65
CA PHE A 510 21.94 7.28 -18.52
C PHE A 510 22.74 8.07 -17.47
N PHE A 511 23.70 8.91 -17.87
CA PHE A 511 24.43 9.80 -16.96
C PHE A 511 23.50 10.78 -16.23
N THR A 512 22.55 11.40 -16.96
CA THR A 512 21.51 12.29 -16.38
C THR A 512 20.60 11.56 -15.37
N VAL A 513 20.50 10.23 -15.46
CA VAL A 513 19.73 9.39 -14.54
C VAL A 513 20.60 8.88 -13.38
N ALA A 514 21.89 8.60 -13.61
CA ALA A 514 22.87 8.23 -12.59
C ALA A 514 23.07 9.35 -11.55
N ASP A 515 23.14 10.61 -11.99
CA ASP A 515 23.13 11.83 -11.15
C ASP A 515 21.90 11.98 -10.21
N LYS A 516 20.95 11.05 -10.28
CA LYS A 516 19.73 10.99 -9.48
C LYS A 516 19.55 9.64 -8.78
N ILE A 517 20.59 8.83 -8.71
CA ILE A 517 20.64 7.54 -8.02
C ILE A 517 21.71 7.62 -6.93
N VAL A 518 21.56 6.81 -5.89
CA VAL A 518 22.65 6.51 -4.94
C VAL A 518 22.69 5.00 -4.75
N ASP A 519 23.71 4.37 -5.30
CA ASP A 519 23.88 2.92 -5.32
C ASP A 519 25.34 2.51 -4.97
N ALA A 520 25.73 1.28 -5.30
CA ALA A 520 27.08 0.76 -5.07
C ALA A 520 28.21 1.50 -5.83
N ILE A 521 27.91 2.21 -6.94
CA ILE A 521 28.85 3.05 -7.69
C ILE A 521 29.09 4.37 -6.96
N ASP A 522 28.14 4.84 -6.14
CA ASP A 522 28.25 6.10 -5.39
C ASP A 522 28.77 5.91 -3.96
N VAL A 523 28.45 4.77 -3.32
CA VAL A 523 28.84 4.44 -1.94
C VAL A 523 29.22 2.96 -1.82
N SER A 524 30.42 2.69 -1.30
CA SER A 524 30.88 1.32 -1.08
C SER A 524 30.00 0.58 -0.05
N GLY A 525 29.58 -0.65 -0.38
CA GLY A 525 28.73 -1.48 0.47
C GLY A 525 27.22 -1.27 0.30
N TYR A 526 26.80 -0.32 -0.53
CA TYR A 526 25.41 -0.20 -1.00
C TYR A 526 25.12 -1.24 -2.09
N GLY A 527 23.85 -1.36 -2.50
CA GLY A 527 23.39 -2.33 -3.50
C GLY A 527 23.34 -1.72 -4.90
N PRO A 528 23.65 -2.47 -5.98
CA PRO A 528 23.69 -1.92 -7.33
C PRO A 528 22.31 -1.70 -7.94
N MET A 529 22.18 -0.65 -8.76
CA MET A 529 21.04 -0.32 -9.61
C MET A 529 21.44 -0.45 -11.08
N VAL A 530 21.07 -1.58 -11.68
CA VAL A 530 21.34 -1.89 -13.09
C VAL A 530 20.43 -1.04 -13.99
N LEU A 531 20.99 0.05 -14.51
CA LEU A 531 20.38 0.89 -15.53
C LEU A 531 20.25 0.17 -16.88
N LYS A 532 21.25 -0.65 -17.24
CA LYS A 532 21.29 -1.45 -18.46
C LYS A 532 22.15 -2.69 -18.21
N ALA A 533 21.67 -3.86 -18.64
CA ALA A 533 22.36 -5.12 -18.38
C ALA A 533 23.79 -5.12 -18.98
N GLY A 534 24.78 -5.50 -18.18
CA GLY A 534 26.19 -5.53 -18.57
C GLY A 534 26.87 -4.16 -18.67
N GLN A 535 26.21 -3.06 -18.28
CA GLN A 535 26.77 -1.71 -18.41
C GLN A 535 26.64 -0.88 -17.13
N GLN A 536 27.76 -0.36 -16.66
CA GLN A 536 27.84 0.62 -15.56
C GLN A 536 27.98 2.04 -16.14
N PHE A 537 27.52 3.05 -15.39
CA PHE A 537 27.60 4.45 -15.79
C PHE A 537 28.16 5.27 -14.62
N VAL A 538 29.25 5.99 -14.87
CA VAL A 538 29.93 6.82 -13.87
C VAL A 538 29.95 8.27 -14.35
N THR A 539 29.63 9.19 -13.44
CA THR A 539 29.64 10.64 -13.70
C THR A 539 30.55 11.35 -12.69
N PRO A 540 30.97 12.60 -12.94
CA PRO A 540 31.68 13.40 -11.95
C PRO A 540 30.87 13.67 -10.67
N ASN A 541 29.54 13.43 -10.71
CA ASN A 541 28.62 13.57 -9.58
C ASN A 541 28.27 12.24 -8.90
N SER A 542 28.89 11.11 -9.31
CA SER A 542 28.57 9.75 -8.84
C SER A 542 29.18 9.46 -7.46
N TYR A 543 28.67 10.18 -6.45
CA TYR A 543 29.05 10.10 -5.04
C TYR A 543 27.92 10.63 -4.14
N TYR A 544 27.92 10.23 -2.86
CA TYR A 544 26.91 10.70 -1.90
C TYR A 544 27.50 11.12 -0.56
N ILE A 545 27.47 12.44 -0.32
CA ILE A 545 28.07 13.09 0.86
C ILE A 545 27.37 12.65 2.16
N ASP A 546 26.05 12.47 2.15
CA ASP A 546 25.25 12.03 3.32
C ASP A 546 25.18 10.49 3.42
N GLY A 547 26.32 9.85 3.15
CA GLY A 547 26.46 8.39 3.06
C GLY A 547 27.91 7.89 3.14
N GLY A 548 28.89 8.71 2.76
CA GLY A 548 30.30 8.49 3.09
C GLY A 548 31.33 8.82 2.02
N SER A 549 30.94 9.40 0.88
CA SER A 549 31.88 9.75 -0.20
C SER A 549 31.58 11.13 -0.80
N ASP A 550 32.62 11.94 -0.95
CA ASP A 550 32.60 13.30 -1.52
C ASP A 550 33.21 13.37 -2.93
N THR A 551 33.48 12.20 -3.52
CA THR A 551 34.31 12.01 -4.71
C THR A 551 33.79 10.86 -5.57
N ALA A 552 33.65 11.11 -6.87
CA ALA A 552 33.30 10.07 -7.84
C ALA A 552 34.45 9.05 -7.98
N SER A 553 34.12 7.79 -8.25
CA SER A 553 35.10 6.71 -8.38
C SER A 553 34.76 5.76 -9.52
N VAL A 554 35.69 5.64 -10.47
CA VAL A 554 35.65 4.63 -11.55
C VAL A 554 35.95 3.23 -10.98
N GLN A 555 36.77 3.11 -9.93
CA GLN A 555 37.07 1.83 -9.28
C GLN A 555 35.80 1.13 -8.78
N ARG A 556 34.86 1.85 -8.15
CA ARG A 556 33.60 1.25 -7.66
C ARG A 556 32.78 0.61 -8.79
N ALA A 557 32.78 1.20 -9.99
CA ALA A 557 32.12 0.61 -11.16
C ALA A 557 32.86 -0.63 -11.71
N VAL A 558 34.20 -0.62 -11.69
CA VAL A 558 35.04 -1.77 -12.09
C VAL A 558 34.89 -2.95 -11.11
N ASP A 559 34.83 -2.70 -9.81
CA ASP A 559 34.62 -3.71 -8.77
C ASP A 559 33.25 -4.42 -8.88
N LEU A 560 32.25 -3.71 -9.41
CA LEU A 560 30.90 -4.23 -9.68
C LEU A 560 30.78 -4.92 -11.05
N ALA A 561 31.84 -4.91 -11.86
CA ALA A 561 31.78 -5.42 -13.23
C ALA A 561 32.08 -6.92 -13.33
N SER A 562 31.37 -7.60 -14.23
CA SER A 562 31.68 -8.95 -14.67
C SER A 562 32.48 -8.91 -15.97
N ALA A 563 33.17 -10.01 -16.29
CA ALA A 563 33.93 -10.12 -17.53
C ALA A 563 33.00 -9.90 -18.75
N GLY A 564 33.43 -9.05 -19.70
CA GLY A 564 32.62 -8.64 -20.86
C GLY A 564 31.68 -7.44 -20.63
N ASN A 565 31.65 -6.82 -19.43
CA ASN A 565 30.86 -5.61 -19.18
C ASN A 565 31.49 -4.34 -19.79
N THR A 566 30.66 -3.30 -19.97
CA THR A 566 31.08 -1.94 -20.29
C THR A 566 31.05 -1.04 -19.04
N ILE A 567 32.11 -0.27 -18.80
CA ILE A 567 32.09 0.91 -17.93
C ILE A 567 31.96 2.13 -18.84
N ASN A 568 30.90 2.93 -18.70
CA ASN A 568 30.73 4.19 -19.41
C ASN A 568 31.07 5.33 -18.46
N VAL A 569 31.96 6.25 -18.85
CA VAL A 569 32.46 7.33 -17.97
C VAL A 569 32.24 8.69 -18.65
N GLN A 570 31.46 9.55 -17.99
CA GLN A 570 31.14 10.89 -18.48
C GLN A 570 32.32 11.86 -18.33
N SER A 571 32.46 12.81 -19.25
CA SER A 571 33.54 13.81 -19.27
C SER A 571 33.71 14.54 -17.94
N GLY A 572 34.94 14.59 -17.41
CA GLY A 572 35.24 15.30 -16.16
C GLY A 572 36.55 14.86 -15.49
N ALA A 573 36.72 15.28 -14.23
CA ALA A 573 37.88 14.94 -13.41
C ALA A 573 37.48 13.94 -12.30
N TYR A 574 38.25 12.88 -12.15
CA TYR A 574 38.04 11.80 -11.18
C TYR A 574 39.18 11.73 -10.17
N GLY A 575 38.94 11.08 -9.03
CA GLY A 575 39.88 11.02 -7.91
C GLY A 575 40.71 9.74 -7.80
N ASP A 576 40.41 8.72 -8.62
CA ASP A 576 40.89 7.34 -8.42
C ASP A 576 42.41 7.16 -8.55
N GLY A 577 43.08 7.91 -9.44
CA GLY A 577 44.46 7.61 -9.82
C GLY A 577 44.54 6.28 -10.60
N ALA A 578 45.23 5.27 -10.07
CA ALA A 578 45.36 3.97 -10.74
C ALA A 578 44.17 3.05 -10.41
N VAL A 579 43.31 2.81 -11.39
CA VAL A 579 42.15 1.91 -11.29
C VAL A 579 42.57 0.47 -11.55
N SER A 580 42.42 -0.39 -10.55
CA SER A 580 42.78 -1.82 -10.56
C SER A 580 41.72 -2.65 -11.30
N VAL A 581 42.08 -3.16 -12.48
CA VAL A 581 41.21 -3.95 -13.36
C VAL A 581 41.43 -5.44 -13.13
N ASN A 582 40.39 -6.12 -12.64
CA ASN A 582 40.42 -7.55 -12.31
C ASN A 582 39.57 -8.43 -13.24
N PRO A 583 38.39 -8.00 -13.73
CA PRO A 583 37.63 -8.79 -14.71
C PRO A 583 38.24 -8.68 -16.13
N ASP A 584 38.37 -9.81 -16.82
CA ASP A 584 38.81 -9.88 -18.21
C ASP A 584 37.75 -9.37 -19.21
N ASN A 585 38.19 -8.92 -20.39
CA ASN A 585 37.35 -8.41 -21.49
C ASN A 585 36.43 -7.24 -21.11
N LEU A 586 36.83 -6.40 -20.14
CA LEU A 586 36.10 -5.16 -19.89
C LEU A 586 36.28 -4.16 -21.03
N THR A 587 35.20 -3.46 -21.36
CA THR A 587 35.24 -2.26 -22.20
C THR A 587 35.15 -1.01 -21.32
N VAL A 588 36.05 -0.04 -21.47
CA VAL A 588 35.99 1.25 -20.75
C VAL A 588 35.76 2.37 -21.77
N ASP A 589 34.53 2.84 -21.87
CA ASP A 589 34.05 3.86 -22.81
C ASP A 589 34.10 5.24 -22.16
N VAL A 590 34.98 6.11 -22.67
CA VAL A 590 35.27 7.43 -22.11
C VAL A 590 34.90 8.57 -23.07
N GLU A 591 34.10 9.52 -22.57
CA GLU A 591 33.86 10.78 -23.28
C GLU A 591 35.13 11.65 -23.37
N ALA A 592 35.19 12.57 -24.33
CA ALA A 592 36.32 13.51 -24.45
C ALA A 592 36.39 14.45 -23.23
N GLY A 593 37.60 14.73 -22.74
CA GLY A 593 37.82 15.61 -21.58
C GLY A 593 37.85 14.90 -20.21
N ILE A 594 38.11 13.60 -20.19
CA ILE A 594 38.44 12.82 -18.98
C ILE A 594 39.81 13.23 -18.41
N SER A 595 39.94 13.17 -17.09
CA SER A 595 41.21 13.34 -16.37
C SER A 595 41.17 12.72 -14.97
N GLY A 596 42.35 12.50 -14.37
CA GLY A 596 42.49 12.11 -12.95
C GLY A 596 42.50 10.61 -12.66
N PHE A 597 42.35 9.75 -13.67
CA PHE A 597 42.56 8.30 -13.53
C PHE A 597 43.26 7.69 -14.74
N SER A 598 43.88 6.53 -14.53
CA SER A 598 44.40 5.59 -15.53
C SER A 598 44.02 4.16 -15.12
N LEU A 599 44.17 3.20 -16.04
CA LEU A 599 43.86 1.79 -15.78
C LEU A 599 45.15 1.00 -15.50
N GLN A 600 45.09 0.09 -14.53
CA GLN A 600 46.13 -0.88 -14.24
C GLN A 600 45.54 -2.29 -14.27
N LEU A 601 46.02 -3.15 -15.17
CA LEU A 601 45.57 -4.54 -15.26
C LEU A 601 46.16 -5.34 -14.09
N ALA A 602 45.32 -5.73 -13.14
CA ALA A 602 45.72 -6.48 -11.96
C ALA A 602 45.66 -8.00 -12.23
N ALA A 603 44.45 -8.57 -12.21
CA ALA A 603 44.22 -9.97 -12.60
C ALA A 603 43.78 -10.14 -14.06
N ALA A 604 43.31 -9.05 -14.70
CA ALA A 604 42.89 -9.05 -16.09
C ALA A 604 44.09 -9.15 -17.05
N ASN A 605 43.85 -9.72 -18.22
CA ASN A 605 44.81 -9.92 -19.31
C ASN A 605 44.27 -9.36 -20.63
N THR A 606 43.01 -8.91 -20.66
CA THR A 606 42.29 -8.45 -21.86
C THR A 606 41.46 -7.21 -21.54
N ILE A 607 41.67 -6.12 -22.29
CA ILE A 607 40.91 -4.88 -22.14
C ILE A 607 40.67 -4.15 -23.46
N THR A 608 39.53 -3.49 -23.56
CA THR A 608 39.17 -2.60 -24.67
C THR A 608 38.86 -1.21 -24.13
N LEU A 609 39.51 -0.19 -24.66
CA LEU A 609 39.14 1.20 -24.46
C LEU A 609 38.12 1.59 -25.55
N ALA A 610 37.21 2.50 -25.23
CA ALA A 610 36.24 3.02 -26.18
C ALA A 610 36.04 4.53 -25.98
N GLY A 611 35.30 5.16 -26.89
CA GLY A 611 35.05 6.60 -26.86
C GLY A 611 36.23 7.42 -27.38
N ALA A 612 36.30 8.68 -26.97
CA ALA A 612 37.24 9.69 -27.48
C ALA A 612 37.96 10.47 -26.36
N GLY A 613 37.87 9.99 -25.12
CA GLY A 613 38.72 10.47 -24.02
C GLY A 613 40.08 9.79 -24.04
N ASN A 614 41.14 10.58 -23.82
CA ASN A 614 42.46 10.04 -23.48
C ASN A 614 42.32 9.16 -22.23
N LEU A 615 42.92 7.97 -22.28
CA LEU A 615 42.83 6.98 -21.21
C LEU A 615 44.08 6.09 -21.23
N ASP A 616 44.86 6.17 -20.16
CA ASP A 616 46.16 5.48 -20.09
C ASP A 616 46.01 4.08 -19.48
N VAL A 617 46.85 3.14 -19.93
CA VAL A 617 46.82 1.73 -19.49
C VAL A 617 48.21 1.24 -19.13
N VAL A 618 48.32 0.62 -17.95
CA VAL A 618 49.48 -0.18 -17.54
C VAL A 618 49.03 -1.64 -17.44
N GLY A 619 49.65 -2.53 -18.22
CA GLY A 619 49.42 -3.97 -18.13
C GLY A 619 50.16 -4.65 -16.98
N ASN A 620 50.43 -5.94 -17.09
CA ASN A 620 51.08 -6.73 -16.03
C ASN A 620 52.22 -7.63 -16.52
N ALA A 621 52.36 -8.84 -15.96
CA ALA A 621 53.46 -9.76 -16.23
C ALA A 621 53.01 -11.03 -16.99
N ASN A 622 51.84 -10.96 -17.63
CA ASN A 622 51.24 -11.99 -18.47
C ASN A 622 51.14 -11.48 -19.91
N ALA A 623 50.88 -12.37 -20.89
CA ALA A 623 50.56 -11.94 -22.25
C ALA A 623 49.23 -11.14 -22.27
N ASN A 624 49.31 -9.83 -22.44
CA ASN A 624 48.19 -8.89 -22.39
C ASN A 624 47.63 -8.59 -23.78
N THR A 625 46.31 -8.42 -23.90
CA THR A 625 45.65 -7.91 -25.12
C THR A 625 44.99 -6.57 -24.81
N ILE A 626 45.50 -5.51 -25.40
CA ILE A 626 45.05 -4.13 -25.16
C ILE A 626 44.57 -3.55 -26.49
N THR A 627 43.34 -3.06 -26.52
CA THR A 627 42.78 -2.30 -27.66
C THR A 627 42.48 -0.89 -27.19
N GLY A 628 43.14 0.12 -27.76
CA GLY A 628 42.93 1.55 -27.47
C GLY A 628 41.68 2.13 -28.15
N ASN A 629 41.47 3.45 -28.03
CA ASN A 629 40.23 4.11 -28.44
C ASN A 629 40.43 5.15 -29.56
N ALA A 630 39.73 6.29 -29.50
CA ALA A 630 39.84 7.41 -30.43
C ALA A 630 40.43 8.69 -29.78
N GLY A 631 41.07 8.55 -28.62
CA GLY A 631 41.78 9.63 -27.92
C GLY A 631 43.24 9.23 -27.68
N ASN A 632 44.11 10.19 -27.39
CA ASN A 632 45.54 9.91 -27.29
C ASN A 632 45.84 9.11 -26.01
N ASN A 633 46.18 7.83 -26.14
CA ASN A 633 46.46 6.90 -25.04
C ASN A 633 47.97 6.81 -24.75
N VAL A 634 48.35 6.74 -23.47
CA VAL A 634 49.67 6.20 -23.06
C VAL A 634 49.49 4.75 -22.62
N VAL A 635 50.22 3.82 -23.25
CA VAL A 635 50.15 2.38 -22.96
C VAL A 635 51.51 1.83 -22.60
N THR A 636 51.62 1.26 -21.39
CA THR A 636 52.75 0.44 -20.95
C THR A 636 52.27 -1.02 -20.95
N PRO A 637 52.63 -1.86 -21.94
CA PRO A 637 52.11 -3.24 -22.03
C PRO A 637 52.46 -4.09 -20.81
N GLY A 638 53.65 -3.88 -20.27
CA GLY A 638 54.21 -4.68 -19.19
C GLY A 638 55.18 -5.72 -19.73
N ALA A 639 55.29 -6.86 -19.06
CA ALA A 639 56.20 -7.94 -19.44
C ALA A 639 55.41 -9.16 -19.88
N GLY A 640 55.49 -9.50 -21.17
CA GLY A 640 54.72 -10.60 -21.72
C GLY A 640 55.15 -10.96 -23.13
N ALA A 641 54.15 -11.17 -23.97
CA ALA A 641 54.28 -11.26 -25.42
C ALA A 641 52.96 -10.71 -25.94
N ASP A 642 52.89 -9.38 -25.95
CA ASP A 642 51.62 -8.67 -25.84
C ASP A 642 51.03 -8.34 -27.21
N SER A 643 49.72 -8.17 -27.25
CA SER A 643 48.95 -7.86 -28.45
C SER A 643 48.26 -6.51 -28.28
N VAL A 644 48.93 -5.45 -28.70
CA VAL A 644 48.47 -4.07 -28.49
C VAL A 644 48.08 -3.44 -29.82
N ASN A 645 46.84 -2.99 -29.91
CA ASN A 645 46.38 -2.07 -30.94
C ASN A 645 46.03 -0.75 -30.25
N LEU A 646 46.63 0.39 -30.64
CA LEU A 646 46.38 1.67 -29.98
C LEU A 646 45.11 2.38 -30.50
N GLY A 647 44.57 1.95 -31.65
CA GLY A 647 43.31 2.46 -32.18
C GLY A 647 43.50 3.69 -33.06
N GLY A 648 43.31 4.89 -32.49
CA GLY A 648 43.50 6.14 -33.20
C GLY A 648 43.60 7.35 -32.29
N GLY A 649 44.60 8.18 -32.55
CA GLY A 649 45.06 9.24 -31.67
C GLY A 649 46.53 9.51 -32.00
N ASP A 650 47.16 10.45 -31.31
CA ASP A 650 48.63 10.54 -31.32
C ASP A 650 49.18 9.78 -30.10
N ASP A 651 49.26 8.45 -30.22
CA ASP A 651 49.43 7.54 -29.10
C ASP A 651 50.90 7.32 -28.71
N THR A 652 51.11 6.90 -27.46
CA THR A 652 52.46 6.69 -26.88
C THR A 652 52.57 5.33 -26.22
N LEU A 653 53.37 4.44 -26.80
CA LEU A 653 53.72 3.17 -26.17
C LEU A 653 55.02 3.30 -25.37
N VAL A 654 55.08 2.71 -24.18
CA VAL A 654 56.24 2.77 -23.28
C VAL A 654 56.71 1.36 -22.92
N TRP A 655 58.00 1.09 -23.10
CA TRP A 655 58.69 -0.10 -22.59
C TRP A 655 59.78 0.31 -21.59
N GLY A 656 59.68 -0.17 -20.35
CA GLY A 656 60.64 0.11 -19.27
C GLY A 656 61.91 -0.76 -19.29
N SER A 657 61.97 -1.79 -20.12
CA SER A 657 63.12 -2.68 -20.28
C SER A 657 63.04 -3.48 -21.58
N LEU A 658 64.15 -4.05 -22.05
CA LEU A 658 64.16 -4.94 -23.21
C LEU A 658 63.27 -6.19 -23.03
N ALA A 659 63.08 -6.65 -21.78
CA ALA A 659 62.21 -7.77 -21.47
C ALA A 659 60.73 -7.47 -21.75
N GLU A 660 60.31 -6.22 -21.56
CA GLU A 660 58.95 -5.74 -21.84
C GLU A 660 58.67 -5.63 -23.36
N ALA A 661 59.71 -5.57 -24.20
CA ALA A 661 59.57 -5.55 -25.66
C ALA A 661 59.67 -6.94 -26.32
N THR A 662 59.85 -8.02 -25.55
CA THR A 662 60.29 -9.32 -26.07
C THR A 662 59.11 -10.23 -26.47
N GLY A 663 58.59 -10.02 -27.67
CA GLY A 663 57.58 -10.89 -28.30
C GLY A 663 56.31 -10.17 -28.77
N ASP A 664 56.23 -8.88 -28.49
CA ASP A 664 55.05 -8.05 -28.76
C ASP A 664 54.66 -7.97 -30.24
N THR A 665 53.36 -7.86 -30.45
CA THR A 665 52.72 -7.45 -31.69
C THR A 665 52.01 -6.13 -31.46
N LEU A 666 52.53 -5.07 -32.07
CA LEU A 666 52.08 -3.69 -31.88
C LEU A 666 51.55 -3.10 -33.18
N ASP A 667 50.34 -2.55 -33.10
CA ASP A 667 49.73 -1.72 -34.15
C ASP A 667 49.37 -0.36 -33.56
N GLY A 668 50.07 0.70 -33.98
CA GLY A 668 49.74 2.06 -33.59
C GLY A 668 48.40 2.56 -34.15
N GLY A 669 47.79 1.88 -35.13
CA GLY A 669 46.51 2.31 -35.71
C GLY A 669 46.65 3.61 -36.51
N THR A 670 45.80 4.61 -36.23
CA THR A 670 45.72 5.85 -37.02
C THR A 670 46.10 7.12 -36.25
N GLY A 671 47.31 7.64 -36.49
CA GLY A 671 47.76 8.97 -36.08
C GLY A 671 49.28 9.09 -36.03
N SER A 672 49.83 9.98 -35.21
CA SER A 672 51.26 10.27 -35.11
C SER A 672 51.96 9.52 -33.96
N ASN A 673 51.83 8.20 -33.95
CA ASN A 673 52.18 7.35 -32.81
C ASN A 673 53.69 7.25 -32.56
N GLN A 674 54.09 7.15 -31.29
CA GLN A 674 55.48 7.03 -30.84
C GLN A 674 55.74 5.86 -29.88
N ILE A 675 56.96 5.33 -29.89
CA ILE A 675 57.48 4.38 -28.90
C ILE A 675 58.54 5.07 -28.04
N LEU A 676 58.44 4.92 -26.71
CA LEU A 676 59.44 5.36 -25.74
C LEU A 676 60.11 4.13 -25.10
N PHE A 677 61.40 3.94 -25.40
CA PHE A 677 62.24 2.95 -24.71
C PHE A 677 62.87 3.60 -23.49
N ALA A 678 62.24 3.37 -22.33
CA ALA A 678 62.51 4.00 -21.04
C ALA A 678 63.41 3.16 -20.11
N SER A 679 64.15 2.21 -20.69
CA SER A 679 65.14 1.42 -19.96
C SER A 679 66.22 2.28 -19.32
N THR A 680 66.76 1.81 -18.19
CA THR A 680 67.94 2.39 -17.54
C THR A 680 69.15 1.43 -17.57
N THR A 681 69.00 0.28 -18.23
CA THR A 681 70.04 -0.75 -18.33
C THR A 681 71.00 -0.44 -19.47
N ASN A 682 72.25 -0.11 -19.14
CA ASN A 682 73.31 0.09 -20.13
C ASN A 682 73.55 -1.18 -20.97
N GLY A 683 73.44 -1.08 -22.29
CA GLY A 683 73.71 -2.15 -23.24
C GLY A 683 72.47 -2.82 -23.82
N GLU A 684 71.26 -2.40 -23.45
CA GLU A 684 70.03 -2.88 -24.10
C GLU A 684 69.84 -2.22 -25.48
N THR A 685 69.34 -2.99 -26.44
CA THR A 685 68.96 -2.53 -27.77
C THR A 685 67.66 -3.21 -28.15
N VAL A 686 66.61 -2.42 -28.41
CA VAL A 686 65.31 -2.95 -28.84
C VAL A 686 65.25 -3.03 -30.37
N VAL A 687 64.81 -4.17 -30.89
CA VAL A 687 64.66 -4.41 -32.33
C VAL A 687 63.20 -4.23 -32.71
N LEU A 688 62.91 -3.20 -33.50
CA LEU A 688 61.57 -2.86 -33.98
C LEU A 688 61.23 -3.75 -35.18
N GLY A 689 60.97 -5.02 -34.89
CA GLY A 689 60.66 -6.07 -35.87
C GLY A 689 59.36 -5.82 -36.65
N ALA A 690 59.08 -6.67 -37.64
CA ALA A 690 57.90 -6.57 -38.49
C ALA A 690 56.54 -6.83 -37.76
N SER A 691 56.58 -7.15 -36.46
CA SER A 691 55.40 -7.16 -35.59
C SER A 691 55.06 -5.79 -35.01
N VAL A 692 55.93 -4.79 -35.18
CA VAL A 692 55.70 -3.39 -34.81
C VAL A 692 55.30 -2.62 -36.06
N THR A 693 54.11 -2.01 -36.05
CA THR A 693 53.49 -1.35 -37.22
C THR A 693 52.80 -0.04 -36.84
N ASN A 694 52.67 0.88 -37.79
CA ASN A 694 51.96 2.17 -37.64
C ASN A 694 52.48 3.11 -36.53
N PHE A 695 53.78 3.05 -36.22
CA PHE A 695 54.51 4.04 -35.43
C PHE A 695 55.35 4.95 -36.32
N ALA A 696 55.28 6.26 -36.11
CA ALA A 696 56.03 7.26 -36.85
C ALA A 696 57.40 7.57 -36.22
N THR A 697 57.54 7.37 -34.90
CA THR A 697 58.76 7.73 -34.14
C THR A 697 59.09 6.68 -33.08
N ALA A 698 60.37 6.43 -32.84
CA ALA A 698 60.85 5.73 -31.65
C ALA A 698 61.97 6.52 -30.97
N LYS A 699 62.00 6.51 -29.62
CA LYS A 699 62.94 7.31 -28.82
C LYS A 699 63.54 6.49 -27.68
N THR A 700 64.83 6.68 -27.41
CA THR A 700 65.40 6.34 -26.09
C THR A 700 65.14 7.53 -25.17
N ALA A 701 64.19 7.38 -24.25
CA ALA A 701 63.63 8.49 -23.49
C ALA A 701 62.89 7.97 -22.26
N ASP A 702 62.80 8.77 -21.19
CA ASP A 702 61.95 8.42 -20.04
C ASP A 702 60.45 8.35 -20.42
N ALA A 703 59.62 7.86 -19.50
CA ALA A 703 58.18 7.72 -19.72
C ALA A 703 57.42 9.06 -19.93
N SER A 704 58.07 10.22 -19.78
CA SER A 704 57.52 11.53 -20.17
C SER A 704 57.98 12.00 -21.55
N GLY A 705 58.83 11.22 -22.22
CA GLY A 705 59.42 11.53 -23.53
C GLY A 705 60.72 12.35 -23.44
N SER A 706 61.35 12.50 -22.27
CA SER A 706 62.61 13.24 -22.15
C SER A 706 63.80 12.39 -22.60
N THR A 707 64.55 12.90 -23.57
CA THR A 707 65.78 12.27 -24.10
C THR A 707 67.03 12.60 -23.26
N SER A 708 66.90 13.31 -22.13
CA SER A 708 68.04 13.71 -21.28
C SER A 708 68.66 12.56 -20.44
N GLY A 709 68.33 11.31 -20.77
CA GLY A 709 68.94 10.12 -20.17
C GLY A 709 70.34 9.86 -20.74
N THR A 710 71.23 9.28 -19.94
CA THR A 710 72.63 9.00 -20.33
C THR A 710 72.96 7.51 -20.39
N ALA A 711 71.96 6.64 -20.30
CA ALA A 711 72.12 5.19 -20.44
C ALA A 711 72.47 4.82 -21.88
N ASN A 712 73.39 3.88 -22.07
CA ASN A 712 73.75 3.33 -23.38
C ASN A 712 72.61 2.45 -23.91
N LEU A 713 71.79 2.96 -24.84
CA LEU A 713 70.56 2.31 -25.31
C LEU A 713 70.43 2.41 -26.84
N GLY A 714 70.13 1.30 -27.51
CA GLY A 714 69.97 1.25 -28.97
C GLY A 714 68.52 1.08 -29.45
N LEU A 715 68.23 1.63 -30.64
CA LEU A 715 67.00 1.35 -31.41
C LEU A 715 67.39 0.75 -32.77
N ASP A 716 66.99 -0.48 -33.04
CA ASP A 716 67.21 -1.12 -34.35
C ASP A 716 65.89 -1.22 -35.13
N ALA A 717 65.69 -0.30 -36.08
CA ALA A 717 64.58 -0.29 -37.02
C ALA A 717 64.94 -0.92 -38.38
N SER A 718 66.02 -1.70 -38.51
CA SER A 718 66.46 -2.27 -39.80
C SER A 718 65.46 -3.25 -40.44
N ALA A 719 64.51 -3.76 -39.65
CA ALA A 719 63.39 -4.59 -40.11
C ALA A 719 62.14 -3.78 -40.56
N GLN A 720 62.11 -2.47 -40.33
CA GLN A 720 60.98 -1.61 -40.73
C GLN A 720 60.98 -1.33 -42.24
N THR A 721 59.77 -1.25 -42.81
CA THR A 721 59.57 -0.99 -44.25
C THR A 721 58.94 0.38 -44.54
N GLY A 722 58.41 1.06 -43.52
CA GLY A 722 58.01 2.46 -43.56
C GLY A 722 59.15 3.41 -43.18
N ALA A 723 58.93 4.71 -43.32
CA ALA A 723 59.79 5.71 -42.71
C ALA A 723 59.45 5.85 -41.23
N MET A 724 60.47 5.89 -40.37
CA MET A 724 60.35 6.03 -38.92
C MET A 724 61.49 6.91 -38.42
N ASP A 725 61.17 7.92 -37.62
CA ASP A 725 62.17 8.79 -37.00
C ASP A 725 62.72 8.16 -35.72
N LEU A 726 64.04 8.02 -35.62
CA LEU A 726 64.73 7.50 -34.43
C LEU A 726 65.42 8.64 -33.68
N THR A 727 65.11 8.79 -32.38
CA THR A 727 65.76 9.79 -31.52
C THR A 727 66.54 9.12 -30.40
N GLY A 728 67.84 9.36 -30.36
CA GLY A 728 68.71 8.93 -29.26
C GLY A 728 68.61 9.84 -28.02
N ASN A 729 69.16 9.37 -26.92
CA ASN A 729 69.31 10.11 -25.66
C ASN A 729 70.68 10.82 -25.59
N ASP A 730 70.94 11.58 -24.52
CA ASP A 730 72.22 12.27 -24.27
C ASP A 730 73.41 11.30 -23.99
N GLY A 731 73.17 9.99 -23.96
CA GLY A 731 74.16 8.92 -23.78
C GLY A 731 74.75 8.41 -25.09
N ALA A 732 75.08 7.11 -25.09
CA ALA A 732 75.52 6.39 -26.29
C ALA A 732 74.32 5.62 -26.89
N ASN A 733 74.18 5.70 -28.21
CA ASN A 733 73.09 5.14 -28.99
C ASN A 733 73.63 4.52 -30.29
#